data_AF-A0A935IVW7-F1
#
_entry.id   AF-A0A935IVW7-F1
#
_cell.length_a   1.000
_cell.length_b   1.000
_cell.length_c   1.000
_cell.angle_alpha   90.00
_cell.angle_beta   90.00
_cell.angle_gamma   90.00
#
_symmetry.space_group_name_H-M   'P 1'
#
loop_
_entity.id
_entity.type
_entity.pdbx_description
1 polymer ?
#
loop_
_entity_poly.entity_id
_entity_poly.type
_entity_poly.pdbx_seq_one_letter_code
_entity_poly.pdbx_strand_id
1 'polypeptide(L)'
;MKKFYIALMLLSAGLSAQINNPAQPGTPDYLLTVPTNPKATSNANVNNGNGLIATSYTLTKCGLNFTYASNPLYKRPFSFQIGVTQPAAFTISGLPTCVVIEKAFLYAGMSGNGIAVTATITNPASATNSFPMSIIGQDADKCWSYAGSYSYRADVTSIISGNGNYMISGLPTNPPIAGNDTDGALLFIVYTDQQQTYSGSIVIADGCQTKPPGPVTSTITGFNVCGAVTSYTNFLMVSDLQKIANTNINLNSATNNYVLTTAQQQVWNFIVDPGAAPVVAQTSAIYNVGPNGSDCYDMTMAGMYFRTNCLSCSPSSNTLCLLSPANSSTFICRGAVTTVSISNPNNLANPSYSIQPAGQIQSNPNFTVSPTSSTTYTLYITGTTSTSAVITQSSVATVSVYPTANMNPLVTNGTCATPVTSSVNLNVTFSPSGSPNYTTTWSPLPGTVTTVNSPTASGLVPGLNSVTLTTSDGCKTIATFSVLPIPQPASFVIVNPSGDYTITCLNPNVLLTASVTNGVPLSYTWFPTCTGTLVGASMNFTQACTGQVVGTSSTGCQFVQTFTVYQNYASPTIAITPTVQNITCAAGSGCFTLTSNMGPNVTTNWFQVVGTTTIYVGAAQGTINIFCPGSPGDYWGESVNNLTGCKSTKSVQVTASIGVPIFTVTSPTNFTIGCGSKSITSMQVTTVITSPVPNTPVSYTFMVPPVTGTPTTFTINPNLNNITIPGTYVIYVKDLTNNCVSSQSISIIQNTIAPNIDFIQPLSILSCRDPSMVLNGLSSNPNTQITWTVPAIPSNSINPTPNHTVVINPAITGATNNITSVGIFTVGAVDQNNMCRSTKTVQILQDIRIPKFTISALTNSVITCKNLDVVIVPIITPTLAVALVPTYIWYPPVGPGVPGSQFNSTAAGSHTSISTSVVNGCTASATYIIASDQTPPALGATGLFTLDCANNPTSSITPSITGSTTGFTYSWTVPPGALTSALTGSALTTNITGLYFVMVTNTINGCVSIGSYEVIPGAINASFTAIPDHGFVPLSVTFNNNSSTSAGASSIISTWGYGNGAVTQTVYNTQPTSASYTASGTYSVILIVRKGSCIDTAMRLIYVELASKLEIPNVFTPNGDKSNDIFRLRASSLNEIYIIIYDRWGNKVYELTSDTGNFAWDGKSQYGKDCSEGTYFYIIKATGKDGQEYDLKGNVSLFR
;
A
#
# COMPACT_ATOMS: atom_id res chain seq x y z
N MET A 1 38.19 -44.27 -2.18
CA MET A 1 38.99 -44.33 -3.43
C MET A 1 38.69 -43.09 -4.28
N LYS A 2 39.63 -42.71 -5.17
CA LYS A 2 39.59 -41.68 -6.25
C LYS A 2 38.21 -41.03 -6.54
N LYS A 3 38.04 -39.72 -6.31
CA LYS A 3 38.33 -38.57 -7.22
C LYS A 3 37.26 -38.32 -8.30
N PHE A 4 36.57 -37.17 -8.22
CA PHE A 4 36.45 -36.10 -9.24
C PHE A 4 35.56 -34.98 -8.63
N TYR A 5 36.15 -34.00 -7.92
CA TYR A 5 36.56 -32.66 -8.42
C TYR A 5 35.36 -31.80 -8.88
N ILE A 6 34.91 -30.73 -8.17
CA ILE A 6 35.56 -29.44 -7.76
C ILE A 6 35.06 -28.30 -8.68
N ALA A 7 34.77 -27.06 -8.26
CA ALA A 7 34.57 -26.38 -6.95
C ALA A 7 33.98 -24.96 -7.27
N LEU A 8 33.69 -23.98 -6.40
CA LEU A 8 34.21 -23.54 -5.08
C LEU A 8 33.03 -23.39 -4.09
N MET A 9 33.05 -24.06 -2.93
CA MET A 9 33.68 -23.66 -1.65
C MET A 9 32.80 -22.72 -0.81
N LEU A 10 32.15 -23.17 0.28
CA LEU A 10 32.64 -23.77 1.56
C LEU A 10 32.96 -22.67 2.62
N LEU A 11 32.58 -22.76 3.91
CA LEU A 11 31.61 -23.61 4.64
C LEU A 11 31.48 -23.16 6.13
N SER A 12 30.45 -23.63 6.85
CA SER A 12 30.41 -24.05 8.29
C SER A 12 30.83 -23.07 9.42
N ALA A 13 30.02 -22.78 10.45
CA ALA A 13 29.53 -23.65 11.56
C ALA A 13 30.65 -24.09 12.55
N GLY A 14 30.47 -24.20 13.88
CA GLY A 14 29.35 -23.97 14.84
C GLY A 14 29.95 -23.95 16.28
N LEU A 15 29.37 -24.43 17.40
CA LEU A 15 28.06 -24.94 17.85
C LEU A 15 28.13 -25.14 19.40
N SER A 16 27.00 -25.17 20.14
CA SER A 16 26.89 -25.54 21.59
C SER A 16 27.42 -24.49 22.61
N ALA A 17 26.95 -24.34 23.86
CA ALA A 17 25.72 -24.77 24.58
C ALA A 17 25.61 -23.95 25.91
N GLN A 18 24.52 -24.10 26.69
CA GLN A 18 24.21 -23.30 27.90
C GLN A 18 25.16 -23.52 29.10
N ILE A 19 25.21 -22.55 30.04
CA ILE A 19 24.75 -22.67 31.46
C ILE A 19 25.12 -21.42 32.34
N ASN A 20 24.15 -20.99 33.17
CA ASN A 20 24.21 -20.12 34.38
C ASN A 20 24.50 -18.59 34.36
N ASN A 21 23.66 -17.92 35.17
CA ASN A 21 23.68 -16.56 35.75
C ASN A 21 24.46 -16.60 37.11
N PRO A 22 24.79 -15.51 37.87
CA PRO A 22 24.60 -14.07 37.64
C PRO A 22 25.80 -13.15 38.02
N ALA A 23 25.56 -11.82 37.98
CA ALA A 23 26.21 -10.72 38.73
C ALA A 23 27.34 -9.87 38.08
N GLN A 24 27.16 -8.55 38.23
CA GLN A 24 28.06 -7.39 38.00
C GLN A 24 29.17 -7.30 39.08
N PRO A 25 30.19 -6.39 39.03
CA PRO A 25 30.35 -5.20 38.16
C PRO A 25 31.77 -4.98 37.53
N GLY A 26 31.90 -3.98 36.64
CA GLY A 26 33.20 -3.35 36.31
C GLY A 26 33.38 -2.88 34.85
N THR A 27 33.58 -1.57 34.65
CA THR A 27 34.08 -0.93 33.40
C THR A 27 35.60 -0.68 33.51
N PRO A 28 36.36 -0.25 32.46
CA PRO A 28 35.95 0.28 31.14
C PRO A 28 36.72 -0.28 29.89
N ASP A 29 36.48 0.36 28.74
CA ASP A 29 37.24 0.38 27.47
C ASP A 29 37.40 -0.92 26.62
N TYR A 30 36.79 -0.96 25.42
CA TYR A 30 37.47 -0.58 24.16
C TYR A 30 36.51 -0.54 22.95
N LEU A 31 36.97 0.05 21.84
CA LEU A 31 36.28 0.28 20.57
C LEU A 31 35.49 -0.91 19.98
N LEU A 32 34.33 -0.60 19.35
CA LEU A 32 33.81 -1.37 18.23
C LEU A 32 33.38 -0.46 17.06
N THR A 33 34.03 -0.65 15.92
CA THR A 33 33.83 0.06 14.65
C THR A 33 32.53 -0.35 13.96
N VAL A 34 31.73 0.62 13.53
CA VAL A 34 30.58 0.39 12.63
C VAL A 34 31.07 0.36 11.17
N PRO A 35 30.68 -0.63 10.34
CA PRO A 35 31.19 -0.77 8.98
C PRO A 35 30.60 0.26 8.01
N THR A 36 31.48 0.82 7.17
CA THR A 36 31.13 1.74 6.07
C THR A 36 30.49 1.03 4.88
N ASN A 37 29.44 1.60 4.28
CA ASN A 37 28.99 1.25 2.93
C ASN A 37 28.51 2.53 2.19
N PRO A 38 28.90 2.79 0.91
CA PRO A 38 28.78 4.13 0.32
C PRO A 38 27.49 4.38 -0.51
N LYS A 39 27.30 5.68 -0.84
CA LYS A 39 26.17 6.30 -1.55
C LYS A 39 25.64 5.58 -2.81
N ALA A 40 24.32 5.70 -3.01
CA ALA A 40 23.68 5.83 -4.32
C ALA A 40 22.59 6.94 -4.28
N THR A 41 22.27 7.52 -5.43
CA THR A 41 21.56 8.83 -5.56
C THR A 41 20.11 8.71 -6.01
N SER A 42 19.15 9.42 -5.37
CA SER A 42 18.06 10.20 -6.02
C SER A 42 16.92 10.64 -5.07
N ASN A 43 17.14 11.62 -4.18
CA ASN A 43 16.06 12.51 -3.71
C ASN A 43 16.64 13.73 -2.97
N ALA A 44 16.20 14.95 -3.31
CA ALA A 44 16.84 16.18 -2.84
C ALA A 44 16.31 16.75 -1.51
N ASN A 45 15.47 16.01 -0.76
CA ASN A 45 14.74 16.56 0.39
C ASN A 45 14.63 15.66 1.63
N VAL A 46 15.43 14.59 1.73
CA VAL A 46 15.62 13.86 3.00
C VAL A 46 17.10 13.52 3.18
N ASN A 47 17.90 14.51 3.60
CA ASN A 47 19.12 14.19 4.33
C ASN A 47 18.68 13.67 5.70
N ASN A 48 18.82 12.36 5.95
CA ASN A 48 18.86 11.87 7.32
C ASN A 48 20.26 12.14 7.87
N GLY A 49 20.46 13.33 8.43
CA GLY A 49 21.70 13.75 9.09
C GLY A 49 21.92 12.98 10.39
N ASN A 50 22.09 11.67 10.30
CA ASN A 50 22.27 10.79 11.44
C ASN A 50 23.75 10.80 11.84
N GLY A 51 24.06 11.37 13.00
CA GLY A 51 25.44 11.58 13.47
C GLY A 51 26.20 12.69 12.75
N LEU A 52 25.51 13.54 11.98
CA LEU A 52 26.13 14.61 11.18
C LEU A 52 25.15 15.75 10.86
N ILE A 53 25.67 16.96 10.70
CA ILE A 53 24.95 18.11 10.14
C ILE A 53 25.31 18.26 8.66
N ALA A 54 24.31 18.32 7.77
CA ALA A 54 24.49 18.43 6.33
C ALA A 54 23.69 19.60 5.73
N THR A 55 24.28 20.28 4.73
CA THR A 55 23.63 21.41 4.04
C THR A 55 22.27 21.00 3.49
N SER A 56 21.23 21.70 3.93
CA SER A 56 19.82 21.36 3.72
C SER A 56 19.05 22.46 2.98
N TYR A 57 19.51 23.70 3.08
CA TYR A 57 18.94 24.85 2.39
C TYR A 57 20.02 25.87 2.05
N THR A 58 19.98 26.43 0.84
CA THR A 58 20.87 27.53 0.43
C THR A 58 20.12 28.42 -0.54
N LEU A 59 20.21 29.74 -0.35
CA LEU A 59 19.56 30.72 -1.22
C LEU A 59 20.40 31.99 -1.31
N THR A 60 20.52 32.56 -2.51
CA THR A 60 21.11 33.88 -2.76
C THR A 60 20.12 34.71 -3.57
N LYS A 61 19.72 35.88 -3.05
CA LYS A 61 18.77 36.80 -3.70
C LYS A 61 19.03 38.26 -3.30
N CYS A 62 18.57 39.19 -4.14
CA CYS A 62 18.49 40.61 -3.76
C CYS A 62 17.59 40.81 -2.55
N GLY A 63 18.05 41.61 -1.59
CA GLY A 63 17.35 41.91 -0.34
C GLY A 63 17.11 40.71 0.59
N LEU A 64 17.73 39.55 0.33
CA LEU A 64 17.59 38.37 1.17
C LEU A 64 18.12 38.65 2.58
N ASN A 65 17.34 38.30 3.59
CA ASN A 65 17.68 38.41 5.00
C ASN A 65 16.90 37.33 5.80
N PHE A 66 17.08 37.28 7.12
CA PHE A 66 16.34 36.36 7.99
C PHE A 66 15.95 36.98 9.33
N THR A 67 14.96 36.38 9.98
CA THR A 67 14.57 36.65 11.37
C THR A 67 14.16 35.33 12.04
N TYR A 68 14.08 35.29 13.36
CA TYR A 68 13.78 34.07 14.10
C TYR A 68 13.16 34.35 15.47
N ALA A 69 12.56 33.32 16.06
CA ALA A 69 12.20 33.24 17.47
C ALA A 69 12.55 31.84 18.00
N SER A 70 13.09 31.75 19.21
CA SER A 70 13.55 30.48 19.81
C SER A 70 13.08 30.41 21.26
N ASN A 71 12.59 29.26 21.71
CA ASN A 71 12.19 29.04 23.10
C ASN A 71 12.62 27.66 23.60
N PRO A 72 13.13 27.54 24.83
CA PRO A 72 13.23 26.26 25.52
C PRO A 72 11.82 25.73 25.84
N LEU A 73 11.60 24.42 25.70
CA LEU A 73 10.31 23.76 25.94
C LEU A 73 10.40 22.58 26.94
N TYR A 74 11.61 22.18 27.31
CA TYR A 74 11.85 21.07 28.24
C TYR A 74 11.13 21.26 29.57
N LYS A 75 10.70 20.15 30.18
CA LYS A 75 10.14 20.17 31.55
C LYS A 75 10.98 19.39 32.56
N ARG A 76 12.14 18.84 32.17
CA ARG A 76 13.05 18.13 33.08
C ARG A 76 13.48 19.07 34.22
N PRO A 77 13.39 18.66 35.49
CA PRO A 77 13.74 19.52 36.61
C PRO A 77 15.26 19.68 36.70
N PHE A 78 15.77 20.77 36.12
CA PHE A 78 17.15 21.24 36.30
C PHE A 78 17.16 22.59 37.03
N SER A 79 18.31 22.96 37.59
CA SER A 79 18.46 24.12 38.46
C SER A 79 18.10 25.45 37.77
N PHE A 80 16.95 26.00 38.19
CA PHE A 80 16.46 27.38 38.01
C PHE A 80 15.73 27.79 36.71
N GLN A 81 15.53 26.93 35.72
CA GLN A 81 14.64 27.22 34.58
C GLN A 81 13.84 25.98 34.17
N ILE A 82 12.53 26.15 33.98
CA ILE A 82 11.64 25.22 33.28
C ILE A 82 11.31 25.87 31.92
N GLY A 83 11.26 25.08 30.85
CA GLY A 83 10.88 25.57 29.52
C GLY A 83 9.47 26.14 29.47
N VAL A 84 9.19 26.92 28.42
CA VAL A 84 7.92 27.63 28.26
C VAL A 84 6.78 26.63 28.07
N THR A 85 5.77 26.69 28.93
CA THR A 85 4.55 25.86 28.81
C THR A 85 3.87 26.09 27.47
N GLN A 86 3.53 25.01 26.77
CA GLN A 86 2.78 25.09 25.51
C GLN A 86 1.28 25.38 25.76
N PRO A 87 0.62 26.18 24.91
CA PRO A 87 1.16 26.85 23.72
C PRO A 87 2.16 27.97 24.07
N ALA A 88 3.35 27.90 23.49
CA ALA A 88 4.46 28.81 23.78
C ALA A 88 4.50 29.93 22.73
N ALA A 89 4.78 31.17 23.15
CA ALA A 89 4.78 32.34 22.26
C ALA A 89 6.14 32.52 21.57
N PHE A 90 6.16 32.44 20.24
CA PHE A 90 7.30 32.73 19.38
C PHE A 90 7.11 34.10 18.75
N THR A 91 7.69 35.14 19.36
CA THR A 91 7.52 36.53 18.92
C THR A 91 8.49 36.85 17.77
N ILE A 92 7.95 36.95 16.55
CA ILE A 92 8.71 37.42 15.39
C ILE A 92 8.66 38.94 15.34
N SER A 93 9.84 39.55 15.15
CA SER A 93 10.01 40.98 14.93
C SER A 93 11.01 41.22 13.79
N GLY A 94 11.04 42.46 13.27
CA GLY A 94 12.01 42.87 12.25
C GLY A 94 11.69 42.50 10.80
N LEU A 95 10.54 41.86 10.50
CA LEU A 95 10.08 41.73 9.12
C LEU A 95 9.71 43.12 8.56
N PRO A 96 10.30 43.56 7.42
CA PRO A 96 9.97 44.83 6.77
C PRO A 96 8.54 44.86 6.24
N THR A 97 8.03 46.04 5.91
CA THR A 97 6.66 46.23 5.38
C THR A 97 6.48 45.72 3.94
N CYS A 98 7.55 45.56 3.18
CA CYS A 98 7.52 45.16 1.77
C CYS A 98 8.35 43.87 1.57
N VAL A 99 7.91 42.80 2.25
CA VAL A 99 8.65 41.55 2.40
C VAL A 99 7.98 40.39 1.66
N VAL A 100 8.79 39.55 1.00
CA VAL A 100 8.38 38.23 0.50
C VAL A 100 9.00 37.17 1.39
N ILE A 101 8.18 36.30 1.99
CA ILE A 101 8.67 35.16 2.77
C ILE A 101 9.11 34.07 1.79
N GLU A 102 10.40 33.76 1.78
CA GLU A 102 11.00 32.75 0.89
C GLU A 102 10.82 31.35 1.47
N LYS A 103 11.14 31.21 2.76
CA LYS A 103 10.91 30.00 3.55
C LYS A 103 10.73 30.33 5.02
N ALA A 104 9.93 29.55 5.73
CA ALA A 104 9.98 29.45 7.18
C ALA A 104 10.03 28.00 7.63
N PHE A 105 10.90 27.72 8.58
CA PHE A 105 11.09 26.39 9.16
C PHE A 105 10.85 26.45 10.67
N LEU A 106 10.10 25.47 11.18
CA LEU A 106 10.06 25.18 12.61
C LEU A 106 10.98 23.99 12.86
N TYR A 107 12.05 24.20 13.64
CA TYR A 107 12.92 23.15 14.12
C TYR A 107 12.61 22.79 15.58
N ALA A 108 12.83 21.53 15.96
CA ALA A 108 12.79 21.09 17.36
C ALA A 108 13.85 20.00 17.61
N GLY A 109 14.58 20.11 18.71
CA GLY A 109 15.49 19.06 19.21
C GLY A 109 14.83 18.31 20.37
N MET A 110 14.94 16.99 20.36
CA MET A 110 14.26 16.12 21.32
C MET A 110 15.17 14.99 21.83
N SER A 111 14.87 14.52 23.03
CA SER A 111 15.38 13.28 23.61
C SER A 111 14.22 12.28 23.69
N GLY A 112 14.38 11.07 23.15
CA GLY A 112 13.22 10.18 23.01
C GLY A 112 13.46 8.91 22.20
N ASN A 113 12.49 8.57 21.34
CA ASN A 113 12.49 7.35 20.52
C ASN A 113 11.95 7.55 19.08
N GLY A 114 11.95 8.78 18.56
CA GLY A 114 11.64 9.05 17.15
C GLY A 114 10.17 8.97 16.77
N ILE A 115 9.24 9.30 17.68
CA ILE A 115 7.82 9.38 17.34
C ILE A 115 7.54 10.41 16.24
N ALA A 116 6.47 10.18 15.48
CA ALA A 116 5.90 11.22 14.62
C ALA A 116 5.38 12.38 15.49
N VAL A 117 5.77 13.61 15.13
CA VAL A 117 5.39 14.84 15.83
C VAL A 117 4.61 15.74 14.87
N THR A 118 3.57 16.41 15.39
CA THR A 118 2.81 17.42 14.65
C THR A 118 2.75 18.68 15.49
N ALA A 119 3.30 19.79 14.96
CA ALA A 119 3.26 21.09 15.62
C ALA A 119 2.00 21.86 15.20
N THR A 120 1.24 22.38 16.15
CA THR A 120 0.10 23.28 15.90
C THR A 120 0.54 24.71 16.17
N ILE A 121 0.40 25.57 15.16
CA ILE A 121 0.82 26.97 15.20
C ILE A 121 -0.43 27.86 15.01
N THR A 122 -0.64 28.81 15.92
CA THR A 122 -1.57 29.93 15.74
C THR A 122 -0.76 31.19 15.45
N ASN A 123 -1.02 31.89 14.34
CA ASN A 123 -0.30 33.11 13.98
C ASN A 123 -0.89 34.38 14.63
N PRO A 124 -0.24 35.56 14.47
CA PRO A 124 -0.73 36.83 15.03
C PRO A 124 -2.12 37.26 14.53
N ALA A 125 -2.60 36.70 13.41
CA ALA A 125 -3.93 36.94 12.85
C ALA A 125 -4.96 35.88 13.32
N SER A 126 -4.65 35.11 14.37
CA SER A 126 -5.46 34.03 14.95
C SER A 126 -5.74 32.84 14.02
N ALA A 127 -5.12 32.75 12.85
CA ALA A 127 -5.23 31.57 11.99
C ALA A 127 -4.39 30.43 12.58
N THR A 128 -4.95 29.22 12.65
CA THR A 128 -4.32 28.06 13.31
C THR A 128 -4.22 26.87 12.36
N ASN A 129 -3.00 26.40 12.09
CA ASN A 129 -2.73 25.22 11.26
C ASN A 129 -1.86 24.19 12.00
N SER A 130 -1.99 22.92 11.62
CA SER A 130 -1.14 21.82 12.09
C SER A 130 -0.11 21.42 11.03
N PHE A 131 1.14 21.19 11.44
CA PHE A 131 2.28 20.89 10.59
C PHE A 131 2.97 19.59 11.05
N PRO A 132 2.85 18.49 10.30
CA PRO A 132 3.64 17.28 10.55
C PRO A 132 5.14 17.61 10.44
N MET A 133 5.92 17.26 11.44
CA MET A 133 7.36 17.47 11.47
C MET A 133 8.09 16.22 10.97
N SER A 134 9.02 16.40 10.04
CA SER A 134 9.90 15.35 9.55
C SER A 134 11.14 15.22 10.43
N ILE A 135 11.59 14.00 10.70
CA ILE A 135 12.90 13.75 11.31
C ILE A 135 13.98 14.11 10.28
N ILE A 136 14.87 15.04 10.63
CA ILE A 136 16.02 15.46 9.82
C ILE A 136 17.32 14.80 10.27
N GLY A 137 17.34 14.20 11.46
CA GLY A 137 18.45 13.38 11.94
C GLY A 137 18.10 12.64 13.23
N GLN A 138 18.77 11.52 13.44
CA GLN A 138 18.79 10.76 14.68
C GLN A 138 20.23 10.40 15.03
N ASP A 139 20.59 10.49 16.31
CA ASP A 139 21.86 9.99 16.82
C ASP A 139 21.70 9.45 18.26
N ALA A 140 22.81 9.10 18.93
CA ALA A 140 22.82 8.53 20.27
C ALA A 140 22.11 9.41 21.33
N ASP A 141 21.80 8.81 22.48
CA ASP A 141 21.30 9.57 23.63
C ASP A 141 22.36 10.54 24.14
N LYS A 142 22.00 11.83 24.28
CA LYS A 142 22.86 12.86 24.90
C LYS A 142 22.85 12.77 26.43
N CYS A 143 23.07 11.56 26.95
CA CYS A 143 23.27 11.24 28.36
C CYS A 143 22.07 11.53 29.30
N TRP A 144 20.85 11.47 28.78
CA TRP A 144 19.61 11.53 29.56
C TRP A 144 18.92 10.17 29.74
N SER A 145 19.52 9.09 29.25
CA SER A 145 18.99 7.72 29.28
C SER A 145 17.69 7.52 28.48
N TYR A 146 17.50 8.28 27.40
CA TYR A 146 16.49 8.00 26.38
C TYR A 146 17.01 6.99 25.34
N ALA A 147 16.18 6.61 24.36
CA ALA A 147 16.58 5.66 23.31
C ALA A 147 17.45 6.31 22.21
N GLY A 148 17.44 7.63 22.11
CA GLY A 148 18.28 8.42 21.21
C GLY A 148 17.92 9.91 21.24
N SER A 149 18.72 10.71 20.54
CA SER A 149 18.42 12.11 20.26
C SER A 149 17.84 12.23 18.85
N TYR A 150 16.87 13.13 18.68
CA TYR A 150 16.12 13.28 17.45
C TYR A 150 15.91 14.75 17.12
N SER A 151 16.17 15.09 15.87
CA SER A 151 15.97 16.44 15.34
C SER A 151 14.84 16.45 14.33
N TYR A 152 13.96 17.44 14.44
CA TYR A 152 12.75 17.58 13.64
C TYR A 152 12.70 18.92 12.91
N ARG A 153 12.10 18.94 11.71
CA ARG A 153 11.82 20.14 10.92
C ARG A 153 10.44 20.07 10.27
N ALA A 154 9.70 21.17 10.28
CA ALA A 154 8.54 21.39 9.42
C ALA A 154 8.72 22.65 8.57
N ASP A 155 8.23 22.63 7.33
CA ASP A 155 8.02 23.84 6.54
C ASP A 155 6.71 24.51 7.00
N VAL A 156 6.83 25.72 7.51
CA VAL A 156 5.74 26.52 8.10
C VAL A 156 5.54 27.84 7.35
N THR A 157 6.09 27.94 6.14
CA THR A 157 6.04 29.15 5.29
C THR A 157 4.62 29.69 5.13
N SER A 158 3.63 28.80 5.00
CA SER A 158 2.24 29.15 4.72
C SER A 158 1.46 29.79 5.87
N ILE A 159 1.99 29.81 7.11
CA ILE A 159 1.32 30.43 8.26
C ILE A 159 1.97 31.75 8.71
N ILE A 160 3.12 32.12 8.14
CA ILE A 160 3.79 33.40 8.43
C ILE A 160 2.96 34.55 7.85
N SER A 161 2.32 35.32 8.72
CA SER A 161 1.46 36.46 8.38
C SER A 161 2.09 37.83 8.66
N GLY A 162 3.33 37.86 9.16
CA GLY A 162 4.06 39.09 9.52
C GLY A 162 4.67 39.05 10.92
N ASN A 163 4.97 40.22 11.47
CA ASN A 163 5.46 40.36 12.86
C ASN A 163 4.36 40.03 13.89
N GLY A 164 4.76 39.55 15.06
CA GLY A 164 3.86 39.25 16.19
C GLY A 164 4.12 37.88 16.83
N ASN A 165 3.21 37.47 17.72
CA ASN A 165 3.31 36.20 18.45
C ASN A 165 2.74 35.03 17.64
N TYR A 166 3.55 34.01 17.41
CA TYR A 166 3.14 32.71 16.89
C TYR A 166 3.04 31.74 18.07
N MET A 167 1.84 31.29 18.41
CA MET A 167 1.63 30.34 19.52
C MET A 167 1.86 28.92 19.02
N ILE A 168 2.90 28.23 19.49
CA ILE A 168 3.30 26.90 19.05
C ILE A 168 3.01 25.86 20.13
N SER A 169 2.39 24.75 19.73
CA SER A 169 2.00 23.63 20.60
C SER A 169 2.12 22.28 19.86
N GLY A 170 1.86 21.17 20.54
CA GLY A 170 1.90 19.81 19.96
C GLY A 170 3.27 19.12 20.02
N LEU A 171 4.28 19.77 20.59
CA LEU A 171 5.61 19.20 20.77
C LEU A 171 5.66 18.41 22.10
N PRO A 172 6.13 17.15 22.12
CA PRO A 172 6.08 16.30 23.31
C PRO A 172 6.96 16.86 24.43
N THR A 173 6.37 17.15 25.59
CA THR A 173 7.05 17.71 26.77
C THR A 173 6.60 17.00 28.04
N ASN A 174 7.03 15.73 28.21
CA ASN A 174 6.41 14.79 29.16
C ASN A 174 7.41 14.07 30.11
N PRO A 175 8.03 14.78 31.06
CA PRO A 175 8.71 14.19 32.22
C PRO A 175 7.74 13.90 33.37
N PRO A 176 8.12 13.11 34.40
CA PRO A 176 9.45 12.56 34.69
C PRO A 176 9.60 11.05 34.36
N ILE A 177 8.67 10.48 33.60
CA ILE A 177 8.71 9.06 33.19
C ILE A 177 9.48 8.95 31.86
N ALA A 178 10.19 7.84 31.64
CA ALA A 178 10.87 7.57 30.36
C ALA A 178 9.88 7.69 29.18
N GLY A 179 10.19 8.51 28.18
CA GLY A 179 9.24 8.97 27.17
C GLY A 179 9.87 9.75 26.02
N ASN A 180 9.24 10.84 25.57
CA ASN A 180 9.85 11.83 24.67
C ASN A 180 9.75 13.22 25.34
N ASP A 181 10.82 14.00 25.27
CA ASP A 181 10.85 15.38 25.76
C ASP A 181 11.56 16.30 24.77
N THR A 182 10.94 17.44 24.49
CA THR A 182 11.44 18.46 23.55
C THR A 182 12.29 19.45 24.31
N ASP A 183 13.56 19.59 23.93
CA ASP A 183 14.50 20.48 24.60
C ASP A 183 14.12 21.95 24.34
N GLY A 184 13.85 22.26 23.08
CA GLY A 184 13.23 23.51 22.65
C GLY A 184 12.88 23.48 21.17
N ALA A 185 12.43 24.62 20.68
CA ALA A 185 12.13 24.81 19.27
C ALA A 185 12.60 26.19 18.77
N LEU A 186 12.79 26.29 17.45
CA LEU A 186 13.22 27.48 16.73
C LEU A 186 12.30 27.69 15.52
N LEU A 187 11.61 28.82 15.49
CA LEU A 187 10.93 29.33 14.30
C LEU A 187 11.91 30.23 13.54
N PHE A 188 12.38 29.78 12.37
CA PHE A 188 13.38 30.45 11.54
C PHE A 188 12.78 30.89 10.21
N ILE A 189 12.85 32.18 9.87
CA ILE A 189 12.17 32.79 8.73
C ILE A 189 13.17 33.47 7.81
N VAL A 190 13.26 32.99 6.57
CA VAL A 190 14.06 33.55 5.48
C VAL A 190 13.16 34.36 4.56
N TYR A 191 13.57 35.57 4.22
CA TYR A 191 12.74 36.52 3.47
C TYR A 191 13.58 37.41 2.53
N THR A 192 12.96 37.98 1.50
CA THR A 192 13.55 39.07 0.71
C THR A 192 12.79 40.37 0.94
N ASP A 193 13.52 41.44 1.24
CA ASP A 193 13.03 42.81 1.24
C ASP A 193 13.30 43.46 -0.12
N GLN A 194 12.24 43.72 -0.89
CA GLN A 194 12.35 44.17 -2.28
C GLN A 194 12.86 45.62 -2.43
N GLN A 195 13.00 46.36 -1.33
CA GLN A 195 13.52 47.73 -1.33
C GLN A 195 15.04 47.80 -1.21
N GLN A 196 15.71 46.67 -0.95
CA GLN A 196 17.14 46.63 -0.62
C GLN A 196 18.04 46.44 -1.85
N THR A 197 19.17 47.15 -1.85
CA THR A 197 20.17 47.17 -2.93
C THR A 197 21.35 46.22 -2.74
N TYR A 198 21.31 45.37 -1.70
CA TYR A 198 22.33 44.35 -1.44
C TYR A 198 21.87 42.96 -1.91
N SER A 199 22.81 42.09 -2.25
CA SER A 199 22.55 40.66 -2.38
C SER A 199 22.86 39.95 -1.08
N GLY A 200 21.89 39.23 -0.53
CA GLY A 200 22.07 38.36 0.62
C GLY A 200 22.17 36.90 0.18
N SER A 201 23.00 36.14 0.88
CA SER A 201 23.12 34.68 0.76
C SER A 201 22.92 34.06 2.13
N ILE A 202 22.17 32.97 2.20
CA ILE A 202 22.01 32.15 3.41
C ILE A 202 22.29 30.70 3.09
N VAL A 203 22.99 30.02 4.00
CA VAL A 203 23.21 28.57 3.99
C VAL A 203 22.83 28.02 5.36
N ILE A 204 22.01 26.98 5.34
CA ILE A 204 21.58 26.22 6.51
C ILE A 204 22.00 24.77 6.28
N ALA A 205 22.60 24.18 7.30
CA ALA A 205 22.79 22.75 7.43
C ALA A 205 22.04 22.27 8.67
N ASP A 206 21.39 21.11 8.55
CA ASP A 206 20.64 20.49 9.64
C ASP A 206 20.85 18.97 9.70
N GLY A 207 20.39 18.36 10.78
CA GLY A 207 20.64 16.96 11.12
C GLY A 207 20.52 16.75 12.63
N CYS A 208 21.14 15.69 13.15
CA CYS A 208 21.31 15.41 14.58
C CYS A 208 22.72 14.86 14.76
N GLN A 209 23.57 15.58 15.49
CA GLN A 209 24.93 15.16 15.78
C GLN A 209 25.18 15.30 17.28
N THR A 210 25.09 14.17 17.96
CA THR A 210 25.30 14.04 19.39
C THR A 210 26.75 13.72 19.70
N LYS A 211 27.16 13.96 20.94
CA LYS A 211 28.39 13.39 21.45
C LYS A 211 28.38 13.19 22.96
N PRO A 212 29.03 12.12 23.46
CA PRO A 212 29.57 12.06 24.82
C PRO A 212 30.54 13.23 25.11
N PRO A 213 30.99 13.42 26.37
CA PRO A 213 31.79 14.59 26.76
C PRO A 213 33.02 14.81 25.86
N GLY A 214 33.13 16.01 25.26
CA GLY A 214 34.21 16.39 24.34
C GLY A 214 33.72 17.22 23.14
N PRO A 215 34.60 17.53 22.17
CA PRO A 215 34.29 18.49 21.10
C PRO A 215 33.56 17.86 19.90
N VAL A 216 32.46 18.47 19.43
CA VAL A 216 31.76 18.09 18.19
C VAL A 216 32.11 19.07 17.09
N THR A 217 32.61 18.55 15.96
CA THR A 217 32.91 19.33 14.76
C THR A 217 32.02 18.89 13.60
N SER A 218 31.36 19.85 12.94
CA SER A 218 30.71 19.66 11.64
C SER A 218 31.28 20.60 10.59
N THR A 219 31.22 20.19 9.32
CA THR A 219 31.63 21.00 8.16
C THR A 219 30.44 21.24 7.25
N ILE A 220 30.02 22.49 7.15
CA ILE A 220 29.01 22.97 6.20
C ILE A 220 29.69 23.19 4.85
N THR A 221 29.02 22.82 3.76
CA THR A 221 29.50 22.98 2.37
C THR A 221 28.36 23.47 1.47
N GLY A 222 28.56 23.53 0.16
CA GLY A 222 27.47 23.81 -0.79
C GLY A 222 27.10 25.30 -0.96
N PHE A 223 27.93 26.20 -0.45
CA PHE A 223 27.86 27.64 -0.71
C PHE A 223 29.13 28.09 -1.46
N ASN A 224 29.12 29.33 -1.99
CA ASN A 224 30.30 29.96 -2.57
C ASN A 224 30.27 31.47 -2.29
N VAL A 225 31.27 31.98 -1.58
CA VAL A 225 31.43 33.41 -1.31
C VAL A 225 32.03 34.09 -2.54
N CYS A 226 31.17 34.49 -3.47
CA CYS A 226 31.52 35.00 -4.79
C CYS A 226 32.32 36.33 -4.82
N GLY A 227 32.44 37.04 -3.70
CA GLY A 227 33.04 38.38 -3.64
C GLY A 227 33.13 38.90 -2.21
N ALA A 228 33.62 40.13 -2.05
CA ALA A 228 33.83 40.73 -0.73
C ALA A 228 32.53 40.79 0.09
N VAL A 229 32.61 40.32 1.34
CA VAL A 229 31.46 40.28 2.26
C VAL A 229 31.30 41.62 2.96
N THR A 230 30.09 42.19 2.88
CA THR A 230 29.78 43.52 3.45
C THR A 230 29.05 43.46 4.79
N SER A 231 28.41 42.34 5.10
CA SER A 231 27.72 42.06 6.37
C SER A 231 27.54 40.55 6.47
N TYR A 232 27.59 39.98 7.69
CA TYR A 232 27.48 38.54 7.92
C TYR A 232 27.02 38.24 9.33
N THR A 233 26.42 37.05 9.49
CA THR A 233 25.96 36.49 10.75
C THR A 233 26.12 34.97 10.68
N ASN A 234 26.76 34.36 11.67
CA ASN A 234 26.80 32.92 11.86
C ASN A 234 25.72 32.50 12.88
N PHE A 235 25.18 31.30 12.74
CA PHE A 235 24.21 30.76 13.68
C PHE A 235 24.40 29.26 13.92
N LEU A 236 24.06 28.82 15.13
CA LEU A 236 24.25 27.47 15.61
C LEU A 236 23.16 27.12 16.63
N MET A 237 22.46 26.01 16.41
CA MET A 237 21.43 25.47 17.28
C MET A 237 21.92 24.18 17.94
N VAL A 238 21.95 24.19 19.26
CA VAL A 238 22.46 23.08 20.08
C VAL A 238 21.52 22.83 21.24
N SER A 239 21.21 21.57 21.48
CA SER A 239 20.49 21.11 22.66
C SER A 239 21.48 20.62 23.72
N ASP A 240 21.14 20.84 24.98
CA ASP A 240 21.78 20.26 26.17
C ASP A 240 23.14 20.83 26.59
N LEU A 241 23.28 22.17 26.71
CA LEU A 241 24.54 22.84 27.09
C LEU A 241 24.64 23.25 28.58
N GLN A 242 23.88 22.59 29.45
CA GLN A 242 23.71 23.03 30.85
C GLN A 242 24.95 22.97 31.77
N LYS A 243 26.04 22.24 31.45
CA LYS A 243 27.26 22.20 32.28
C LYS A 243 28.57 22.57 31.55
N ILE A 244 28.50 23.15 30.35
CA ILE A 244 29.69 23.50 29.55
C ILE A 244 30.12 24.99 29.63
N ALA A 245 29.99 25.63 30.79
CA ALA A 245 30.31 27.05 30.99
C ALA A 245 31.75 27.42 30.57
N ASN A 246 31.93 28.60 29.98
CA ASN A 246 33.19 29.11 29.45
C ASN A 246 33.83 28.19 28.39
N THR A 247 32.99 27.45 27.65
CA THR A 247 33.42 26.69 26.48
C THR A 247 33.48 27.61 25.26
N ASN A 248 34.61 27.56 24.58
CA ASN A 248 34.81 28.21 23.30
C ASN A 248 34.04 27.45 22.22
N ILE A 249 33.26 28.18 21.42
CA ILE A 249 32.57 27.66 20.24
C ILE A 249 33.20 28.32 19.02
N ASN A 250 33.58 27.50 18.05
CA ASN A 250 34.14 27.93 16.78
C ASN A 250 32.99 28.04 15.77
N LEU A 251 32.75 29.24 15.25
CA LEU A 251 31.81 29.52 14.17
C LEU A 251 32.60 29.92 12.92
N ASN A 252 32.24 29.38 11.76
CA ASN A 252 32.92 29.66 10.49
C ASN A 252 34.46 29.47 10.53
N SER A 253 34.91 28.28 10.95
CA SER A 253 36.32 27.84 10.97
C SER A 253 37.30 28.65 11.84
N ALA A 254 36.86 29.72 12.50
CA ALA A 254 37.72 30.52 13.36
C ALA A 254 37.81 29.96 14.78
N THR A 255 39.02 30.01 15.34
CA THR A 255 39.32 29.48 16.68
C THR A 255 38.81 30.41 17.77
N ASN A 256 37.98 29.88 18.67
CA ASN A 256 37.51 30.53 19.89
C ASN A 256 36.79 31.88 19.68
N ASN A 257 36.03 32.03 18.59
CA ASN A 257 35.37 33.30 18.26
C ASN A 257 34.02 33.53 18.95
N TYR A 258 33.45 32.52 19.62
CA TYR A 258 32.34 32.66 20.55
C TYR A 258 32.67 31.98 21.89
N VAL A 259 32.24 32.55 23.02
CA VAL A 259 32.42 31.98 24.35
C VAL A 259 31.07 31.88 25.05
N LEU A 260 30.63 30.66 25.36
CA LEU A 260 29.38 30.43 26.07
C LEU A 260 29.55 30.73 27.57
N THR A 261 29.01 31.83 28.05
CA THR A 261 29.07 32.20 29.48
C THR A 261 28.11 31.38 30.34
N THR A 262 28.35 31.32 31.65
CA THR A 262 27.45 30.64 32.62
C THR A 262 26.00 31.10 32.53
N ALA A 263 25.76 32.39 32.26
CA ALA A 263 24.42 32.96 32.13
C ALA A 263 23.68 32.56 30.83
N GLN A 264 24.41 32.06 29.84
CA GLN A 264 23.86 31.62 28.54
C GLN A 264 23.62 30.10 28.49
N GLN A 265 23.99 29.35 29.52
CA GLN A 265 23.79 27.90 29.55
C GLN A 265 22.31 27.55 29.64
N GLN A 266 21.80 26.80 28.66
CA GLN A 266 20.44 26.28 28.65
C GLN A 266 20.42 24.84 28.11
N VAL A 267 19.33 24.13 28.38
CA VAL A 267 19.03 22.84 27.72
C VAL A 267 18.71 23.05 26.24
N TRP A 268 18.48 24.29 25.81
CA TRP A 268 18.25 24.68 24.43
C TRP A 268 18.90 26.02 24.11
N ASN A 269 19.83 26.04 23.16
CA ASN A 269 20.54 27.24 22.76
C ASN A 269 20.45 27.46 21.25
N PHE A 270 20.00 28.64 20.84
CA PHE A 270 20.19 29.14 19.49
C PHE A 270 21.15 30.34 19.53
N ILE A 271 22.41 30.08 19.16
CA ILE A 271 23.49 31.05 19.13
C ILE A 271 23.42 31.77 17.78
N VAL A 272 23.48 33.11 17.83
CA VAL A 272 23.57 33.97 16.65
C VAL A 272 24.63 35.01 16.96
N ASP A 273 25.71 35.00 16.20
CA ASP A 273 26.89 35.82 16.44
C ASP A 273 27.56 36.16 15.09
N PRO A 274 28.12 37.37 14.88
CA PRO A 274 28.89 37.65 13.67
C PRO A 274 30.00 36.62 13.46
N GLY A 275 30.71 36.16 14.49
CA GLY A 275 31.78 35.17 14.37
C GLY A 275 32.90 35.67 13.45
N ALA A 276 33.39 34.81 12.56
CA ALA A 276 34.34 35.20 11.53
C ALA A 276 33.66 35.51 10.20
N ALA A 277 34.14 36.56 9.53
CA ALA A 277 33.71 36.94 8.20
C ALA A 277 34.00 35.82 7.18
N PRO A 278 33.02 35.40 6.37
CA PRO A 278 33.30 34.53 5.24
C PRO A 278 34.24 35.22 4.23
N VAL A 279 35.24 34.49 3.73
CA VAL A 279 36.26 35.03 2.82
C VAL A 279 35.95 34.73 1.36
N VAL A 280 36.46 35.54 0.43
CA VAL A 280 36.23 35.34 -1.02
C VAL A 280 36.67 33.94 -1.46
N ALA A 281 35.86 33.30 -2.30
CA ALA A 281 35.98 31.92 -2.77
C ALA A 281 35.87 30.83 -1.67
N GLN A 282 35.42 31.17 -0.47
CA GLN A 282 35.12 30.16 0.56
C GLN A 282 33.90 29.30 0.15
N THR A 283 34.07 27.99 0.23
CA THR A 283 33.06 26.98 -0.14
C THR A 283 32.70 25.99 0.98
N SER A 284 33.41 26.07 2.12
CA SER A 284 33.18 25.26 3.31
C SER A 284 33.43 26.03 4.60
N ALA A 285 32.69 25.71 5.66
CA ALA A 285 32.82 26.34 6.98
C ALA A 285 32.71 25.30 8.10
N ILE A 286 33.59 25.40 9.10
CA ILE A 286 33.63 24.47 10.23
C ILE A 286 32.92 25.09 11.44
N TYR A 287 32.04 24.32 12.07
CA TYR A 287 31.36 24.67 13.31
C TYR A 287 31.76 23.66 14.37
N ASN A 288 32.20 24.13 15.53
CA ASN A 288 32.63 23.24 16.60
C ASN A 288 32.32 23.76 18.00
N VAL A 289 31.73 22.92 18.85
CA VAL A 289 31.66 23.17 20.30
C VAL A 289 32.94 22.63 20.94
N GLY A 290 33.62 23.46 21.74
CA GLY A 290 35.00 23.23 22.20
C GLY A 290 35.20 22.05 23.17
N PRO A 291 36.47 21.73 23.48
CA PRO A 291 36.83 20.53 24.25
C PRO A 291 36.53 20.60 25.76
N ASN A 292 36.08 21.74 26.29
CA ASN A 292 35.90 21.97 27.73
C ASN A 292 34.61 21.37 28.31
N GLY A 293 33.78 20.70 27.50
CA GLY A 293 32.49 20.18 27.93
C GLY A 293 32.55 18.83 28.65
N SER A 294 32.22 18.82 29.95
CA SER A 294 31.94 17.60 30.73
C SER A 294 30.47 17.15 30.67
N ASP A 295 29.72 17.65 29.69
CA ASP A 295 28.30 17.36 29.44
C ASP A 295 28.15 16.80 28.02
N CYS A 296 27.05 16.10 27.78
CA CYS A 296 26.70 15.57 26.46
C CYS A 296 25.72 16.52 25.79
N TYR A 297 25.80 16.68 24.46
CA TYR A 297 24.95 17.63 23.75
C TYR A 297 24.68 17.16 22.31
N ASP A 298 23.69 17.79 21.69
CA ASP A 298 23.24 17.51 20.31
C ASP A 298 23.21 18.79 19.49
N MET A 299 24.03 18.84 18.44
CA MET A 299 23.98 19.89 17.45
C MET A 299 22.93 19.53 16.40
N THR A 300 21.94 20.42 16.22
CA THR A 300 20.76 20.16 15.38
C THR A 300 20.76 20.97 14.07
N MET A 301 21.29 22.19 14.10
CA MET A 301 21.30 23.09 12.94
C MET A 301 22.48 24.05 13.04
N ALA A 302 23.14 24.34 11.93
CA ALA A 302 24.25 25.28 11.87
C ALA A 302 24.21 26.02 10.51
N GLY A 303 24.75 27.23 10.44
CA GLY A 303 24.76 27.96 9.19
C GLY A 303 25.24 29.40 9.28
N MET A 304 25.14 30.08 8.15
CA MET A 304 25.53 31.48 8.04
C MET A 304 24.66 32.23 7.04
N TYR A 305 24.59 33.53 7.27
CA TYR A 305 24.08 34.53 6.37
C TYR A 305 25.22 35.51 6.04
N PHE A 306 25.35 35.91 4.78
CA PHE A 306 26.34 36.91 4.36
C PHE A 306 25.86 37.71 3.15
N ARG A 307 26.25 38.98 3.07
CA ARG A 307 25.96 39.89 1.96
C ARG A 307 27.17 40.08 1.07
N THR A 308 26.95 40.08 -0.24
CA THR A 308 27.98 40.35 -1.25
C THR A 308 27.46 41.30 -2.33
N ASN A 309 28.38 41.83 -3.13
CA ASN A 309 28.05 42.72 -4.26
C ASN A 309 28.15 42.00 -5.62
N CYS A 310 28.18 40.67 -5.66
CA CYS A 310 28.33 39.89 -6.91
C CYS A 310 27.09 39.94 -7.80
N LEU A 311 25.92 40.08 -7.18
CA LEU A 311 24.63 40.27 -7.85
C LEU A 311 24.25 41.74 -7.70
N SER A 312 24.19 42.45 -8.82
CA SER A 312 23.77 43.85 -8.88
C SER A 312 22.27 43.97 -8.58
N CYS A 313 21.93 44.54 -7.43
CA CYS A 313 20.54 44.67 -6.97
C CYS A 313 20.06 46.13 -7.09
N SER A 314 19.17 46.38 -8.04
CA SER A 314 18.45 47.66 -8.18
C SER A 314 17.06 47.56 -7.53
N PRO A 315 16.57 48.60 -6.82
CA PRO A 315 15.18 48.63 -6.36
C PRO A 315 14.26 48.69 -7.58
N SER A 316 13.20 47.87 -7.61
CA SER A 316 12.22 47.97 -8.69
C SER A 316 11.42 49.26 -8.57
N SER A 317 11.34 50.05 -9.64
CA SER A 317 10.48 51.25 -9.69
C SER A 317 8.97 50.92 -9.68
N ASN A 318 8.61 49.65 -9.86
CA ASN A 318 7.24 49.11 -9.89
C ASN A 318 6.96 48.13 -8.72
N THR A 319 7.50 48.39 -7.52
CA THR A 319 7.33 47.46 -6.39
C THR A 319 5.89 47.47 -5.87
N LEU A 320 5.11 46.46 -6.28
CA LEU A 320 3.85 46.04 -5.67
C LEU A 320 4.10 45.59 -4.22
N CYS A 321 4.18 46.52 -3.28
CA CYS A 321 4.16 46.12 -1.86
C CYS A 321 2.78 45.51 -1.56
N LEU A 322 2.79 44.21 -1.26
CA LEU A 322 1.64 43.50 -0.71
C LEU A 322 1.22 44.21 0.57
N LEU A 323 0.01 44.78 0.56
CA LEU A 323 -0.65 45.15 1.79
C LEU A 323 -1.01 43.88 2.56
N SER A 324 -1.14 44.03 3.88
CA SER A 324 -1.62 43.01 4.83
C SER A 324 -2.58 42.00 4.17
N PRO A 325 -2.45 40.69 4.44
CA PRO A 325 -3.37 39.69 3.89
C PRO A 325 -4.81 40.13 4.12
N ALA A 326 -5.60 40.05 3.05
CA ALA A 326 -7.02 40.31 3.08
C ALA A 326 -7.70 39.47 4.19
N ASN A 327 -8.78 40.02 4.75
CA ASN A 327 -9.48 39.42 5.88
C ASN A 327 -9.81 37.93 5.67
N SER A 328 -9.54 37.16 6.72
CA SER A 328 -9.91 35.75 6.92
C SER A 328 -9.47 34.76 5.83
N SER A 329 -8.61 33.83 6.22
CA SER A 329 -8.55 32.50 5.60
C SER A 329 -9.88 31.78 5.86
N THR A 330 -10.82 31.88 4.94
CA THR A 330 -12.14 31.28 5.15
C THR A 330 -12.07 29.78 4.91
N PHE A 331 -12.43 29.01 5.94
CA PHE A 331 -12.65 27.59 5.81
C PHE A 331 -14.08 27.34 5.34
N ILE A 332 -14.23 26.50 4.31
CA ILE A 332 -15.53 26.10 3.77
C ILE A 332 -15.59 24.60 3.53
N CYS A 333 -16.80 24.07 3.50
CA CYS A 333 -17.05 22.75 2.93
C CYS A 333 -16.98 22.81 1.40
N ARG A 334 -16.56 21.72 0.76
CA ARG A 334 -16.44 21.60 -0.70
C ARG A 334 -17.70 22.08 -1.43
N GLY A 335 -17.54 23.07 -2.29
CA GLY A 335 -18.64 23.65 -3.09
C GLY A 335 -19.57 24.61 -2.33
N ALA A 336 -19.34 24.85 -1.03
CA ALA A 336 -19.97 25.98 -0.36
C ALA A 336 -19.39 27.31 -0.87
N VAL A 337 -20.13 28.40 -0.66
CA VAL A 337 -19.78 29.73 -1.16
C VAL A 337 -19.18 30.56 -0.04
N THR A 338 -18.11 31.29 -0.34
CA THR A 338 -17.55 32.33 0.53
C THR A 338 -17.25 33.61 -0.23
N THR A 339 -17.05 34.70 0.49
CA THR A 339 -16.67 36.00 -0.05
C THR A 339 -15.24 36.29 0.34
N VAL A 340 -14.37 36.48 -0.65
CA VAL A 340 -13.02 37.03 -0.45
C VAL A 340 -13.02 38.49 -0.91
N SER A 341 -12.38 39.37 -0.15
CA SER A 341 -12.42 40.81 -0.43
C SER A 341 -11.05 41.47 -0.34
N ILE A 342 -10.86 42.57 -1.06
CA ILE A 342 -9.62 43.37 -1.01
C ILE A 342 -9.96 44.79 -0.56
N SER A 343 -9.27 45.27 0.47
CA SER A 343 -9.41 46.67 0.93
C SER A 343 -8.71 47.64 -0.03
N ASN A 344 -9.17 48.89 -0.06
CA ASN A 344 -8.49 50.02 -0.74
C ASN A 344 -7.82 50.96 0.29
N PRO A 345 -6.81 50.52 1.07
CA PRO A 345 -6.26 51.31 2.18
C PRO A 345 -5.50 52.57 1.71
N ASN A 346 -5.11 52.61 0.44
CA ASN A 346 -4.44 53.76 -0.18
C ASN A 346 -5.43 54.75 -0.84
N ASN A 347 -6.74 54.58 -0.65
CA ASN A 347 -7.79 55.47 -1.17
C ASN A 347 -7.66 55.78 -2.67
N LEU A 348 -7.35 54.76 -3.49
CA LEU A 348 -7.27 54.90 -4.94
C LEU A 348 -8.62 55.37 -5.49
N ALA A 349 -8.61 56.39 -6.34
CA ALA A 349 -9.78 56.89 -7.04
C ALA A 349 -10.14 55.96 -8.22
N ASN A 350 -11.44 55.84 -8.50
CA ASN A 350 -12.02 54.96 -9.54
C ASN A 350 -11.44 53.52 -9.54
N PRO A 351 -11.45 52.79 -8.41
CA PRO A 351 -10.83 51.48 -8.32
C PRO A 351 -11.60 50.42 -9.12
N SER A 352 -10.88 49.70 -9.98
CA SER A 352 -11.29 48.46 -10.61
C SER A 352 -10.66 47.29 -9.86
N TYR A 353 -11.45 46.27 -9.55
CA TYR A 353 -11.01 45.10 -8.80
C TYR A 353 -10.98 43.89 -9.72
N SER A 354 -9.98 43.00 -9.57
CA SER A 354 -9.99 41.70 -10.25
C SER A 354 -9.48 40.55 -9.38
N ILE A 355 -9.71 39.31 -9.80
CA ILE A 355 -9.32 38.10 -9.06
C ILE A 355 -8.77 37.01 -10.00
N GLN A 356 -7.74 36.29 -9.55
CA GLN A 356 -7.18 35.11 -10.23
C GLN A 356 -7.23 33.90 -9.29
N PRO A 357 -7.48 32.66 -9.77
CA PRO A 357 -7.54 32.25 -11.20
C PRO A 357 -8.89 32.47 -11.91
N ALA A 358 -9.91 33.02 -11.24
CA ALA A 358 -11.27 33.11 -11.81
C ALA A 358 -11.46 34.21 -12.87
N GLY A 359 -10.49 35.11 -13.06
CA GLY A 359 -10.46 36.12 -14.13
C GLY A 359 -11.52 37.22 -14.06
N GLN A 360 -12.35 37.28 -13.02
CA GLN A 360 -13.43 38.26 -12.93
C GLN A 360 -12.90 39.66 -12.62
N ILE A 361 -13.51 40.68 -13.25
CA ILE A 361 -13.23 42.11 -13.06
C ILE A 361 -14.54 42.80 -12.69
N GLN A 362 -14.53 43.63 -11.65
CA GLN A 362 -15.72 44.33 -11.14
C GLN A 362 -15.37 45.64 -10.42
N SER A 363 -16.38 46.48 -10.15
CA SER A 363 -16.26 47.73 -9.38
C SER A 363 -16.41 47.56 -7.86
N ASN A 364 -16.66 46.33 -7.40
CA ASN A 364 -16.86 45.97 -6.00
C ASN A 364 -15.63 45.24 -5.44
N PRO A 365 -15.12 45.57 -4.23
CA PRO A 365 -14.01 44.83 -3.61
C PRO A 365 -14.31 43.37 -3.23
N ASN A 366 -15.58 42.93 -3.23
CA ASN A 366 -16.01 41.63 -2.71
C ASN A 366 -16.27 40.61 -3.82
N PHE A 367 -15.50 39.52 -3.88
CA PHE A 367 -15.64 38.42 -4.85
C PHE A 367 -16.26 37.18 -4.21
N THR A 368 -17.29 36.64 -4.84
CA THR A 368 -17.93 35.39 -4.44
C THR A 368 -17.21 34.20 -5.08
N VAL A 369 -16.73 33.26 -4.27
CA VAL A 369 -15.96 32.09 -4.72
C VAL A 369 -16.48 30.79 -4.08
N SER A 370 -16.42 29.69 -4.83
CA SER A 370 -16.89 28.36 -4.41
C SER A 370 -15.91 27.23 -4.81
N PRO A 371 -14.64 27.28 -4.37
CA PRO A 371 -13.65 26.30 -4.77
C PRO A 371 -14.00 24.88 -4.30
N THR A 372 -13.61 23.88 -5.10
CA THR A 372 -13.83 22.45 -4.80
C THR A 372 -12.60 21.75 -4.20
N SER A 373 -11.48 22.47 -4.09
CA SER A 373 -10.22 22.11 -3.43
C SER A 373 -9.62 23.39 -2.82
N SER A 374 -8.79 23.30 -1.78
CA SER A 374 -8.15 24.49 -1.19
C SER A 374 -7.46 25.34 -2.26
N THR A 375 -7.86 26.60 -2.38
CA THR A 375 -7.48 27.48 -3.49
C THR A 375 -7.03 28.83 -2.97
N THR A 376 -5.84 29.24 -3.41
CA THR A 376 -5.28 30.56 -3.13
C THR A 376 -5.67 31.50 -4.27
N TYR A 377 -6.43 32.53 -3.93
CA TYR A 377 -6.84 33.59 -4.84
C TYR A 377 -5.90 34.79 -4.71
N THR A 378 -5.47 35.33 -5.85
CA THR A 378 -4.81 36.65 -5.88
C THR A 378 -5.85 37.68 -6.30
N LEU A 379 -6.14 38.62 -5.41
CA LEU A 379 -7.01 39.76 -5.66
C LEU A 379 -6.15 40.96 -6.07
N TYR A 380 -6.66 41.77 -6.98
CA TYR A 380 -6.03 43.00 -7.46
C TYR A 380 -7.00 44.16 -7.31
N ILE A 381 -6.45 45.35 -7.07
CA ILE A 381 -7.15 46.63 -7.16
C ILE A 381 -6.30 47.60 -7.98
N THR A 382 -6.87 48.17 -9.03
CA THR A 382 -6.23 49.13 -9.93
C THR A 382 -7.02 50.42 -9.93
N GLY A 383 -6.36 51.55 -9.63
CA GLY A 383 -7.02 52.86 -9.59
C GLY A 383 -5.99 53.99 -9.65
N THR A 384 -6.44 55.24 -9.61
CA THR A 384 -5.55 56.41 -9.68
C THR A 384 -5.23 56.99 -8.31
N THR A 385 -4.01 57.48 -8.16
CA THR A 385 -3.57 58.27 -7.00
C THR A 385 -4.02 59.73 -7.10
N SER A 386 -3.86 60.48 -6.01
CA SER A 386 -4.01 61.94 -5.98
C SER A 386 -3.09 62.69 -6.97
N THR A 387 -2.01 62.06 -7.43
CA THR A 387 -1.10 62.56 -8.48
C THR A 387 -1.42 62.04 -9.88
N SER A 388 -2.62 61.46 -10.08
CA SER A 388 -3.10 60.89 -11.35
C SER A 388 -2.32 59.70 -11.92
N ALA A 389 -1.36 59.14 -11.18
CA ALA A 389 -0.70 57.90 -11.58
C ALA A 389 -1.63 56.69 -11.36
N VAL A 390 -1.74 55.82 -12.37
CA VAL A 390 -2.44 54.54 -12.26
C VAL A 390 -1.56 53.56 -11.49
N ILE A 391 -2.07 53.04 -10.38
CA ILE A 391 -1.39 52.05 -9.54
C ILE A 391 -2.27 50.81 -9.42
N THR A 392 -1.66 49.63 -9.59
CA THR A 392 -2.24 48.36 -9.17
C THR A 392 -1.65 47.97 -7.82
N GLN A 393 -2.48 47.40 -6.95
CA GLN A 393 -2.09 46.71 -5.72
C GLN A 393 -2.65 45.29 -5.76
N SER A 394 -2.09 44.39 -4.97
CA SER A 394 -2.60 43.02 -4.85
C SER A 394 -2.66 42.58 -3.40
N SER A 395 -3.50 41.57 -3.14
CA SER A 395 -3.61 40.86 -1.87
C SER A 395 -3.91 39.39 -2.15
N VAL A 396 -3.54 38.51 -1.24
CA VAL A 396 -3.75 37.06 -1.37
C VAL A 396 -4.77 36.61 -0.32
N ALA A 397 -5.77 35.84 -0.74
CA ALA A 397 -6.74 35.19 0.14
C ALA A 397 -6.76 33.69 -0.15
N THR A 398 -6.52 32.86 0.87
CA THR A 398 -6.60 31.39 0.73
C THR A 398 -7.92 30.89 1.31
N VAL A 399 -8.72 30.25 0.46
CA VAL A 399 -9.95 29.56 0.85
C VAL A 399 -9.62 28.08 1.02
N SER A 400 -9.64 27.61 2.27
CA SER A 400 -9.35 26.22 2.61
C SER A 400 -10.62 25.39 2.52
N VAL A 401 -10.56 24.28 1.79
CA VAL A 401 -11.71 23.39 1.58
C VAL A 401 -11.56 22.16 2.45
N TYR A 402 -12.42 22.03 3.46
CA TYR A 402 -12.47 20.84 4.31
C TYR A 402 -12.99 19.62 3.51
N PRO A 403 -12.48 18.39 3.81
CA PRO A 403 -12.97 17.16 3.20
C PRO A 403 -14.47 16.98 3.47
N THR A 404 -15.29 16.99 2.42
CA THR A 404 -16.69 16.59 2.53
C THR A 404 -16.82 15.09 2.40
N ALA A 405 -17.58 14.47 3.30
CA ALA A 405 -18.00 13.09 3.15
C ALA A 405 -18.93 12.93 1.94
N ASN A 406 -18.66 11.94 1.10
CA ASN A 406 -19.58 11.39 0.13
C ASN A 406 -20.07 10.04 0.65
N MET A 407 -21.39 9.85 0.73
CA MET A 407 -22.02 8.65 1.28
C MET A 407 -22.81 7.96 0.19
N ASN A 408 -22.55 6.66 -0.03
CA ASN A 408 -23.28 5.82 -0.96
C ASN A 408 -23.96 4.67 -0.18
N PRO A 409 -25.12 4.93 0.46
CA PRO A 409 -25.74 3.99 1.39
C PRO A 409 -26.20 2.71 0.70
N LEU A 410 -25.53 1.60 0.99
CA LEU A 410 -25.91 0.26 0.57
C LEU A 410 -26.85 -0.36 1.62
N VAL A 411 -28.14 -0.39 1.31
CA VAL A 411 -29.19 -0.94 2.18
C VAL A 411 -29.33 -2.45 1.97
N THR A 412 -29.26 -3.21 3.06
CA THR A 412 -29.60 -4.64 3.10
C THR A 412 -30.91 -4.79 3.87
N ASN A 413 -32.00 -5.10 3.15
CA ASN A 413 -33.31 -5.34 3.75
C ASN A 413 -33.34 -6.71 4.44
N GLY A 414 -33.98 -6.80 5.61
CA GLY A 414 -34.15 -8.06 6.33
C GLY A 414 -34.99 -9.08 5.57
N THR A 415 -34.67 -10.37 5.75
CA THR A 415 -35.42 -11.51 5.22
C THR A 415 -35.93 -12.40 6.36
N CYS A 416 -36.94 -13.23 6.12
CA CYS A 416 -37.49 -14.11 7.15
C CYS A 416 -36.47 -15.09 7.77
N ALA A 417 -35.45 -15.49 7.00
CA ALA A 417 -34.41 -16.39 7.49
C ALA A 417 -33.41 -15.72 8.45
N THR A 418 -33.37 -14.38 8.46
CA THR A 418 -32.46 -13.58 9.28
C THR A 418 -33.27 -12.51 10.02
N PRO A 419 -33.86 -12.81 11.20
CA PRO A 419 -34.71 -11.88 11.94
C PRO A 419 -33.94 -10.68 12.53
N VAL A 420 -32.63 -10.57 12.28
CA VAL A 420 -31.85 -9.36 12.53
C VAL A 420 -32.17 -8.29 11.48
N THR A 421 -32.98 -7.33 11.93
CA THR A 421 -33.13 -5.94 11.47
C THR A 421 -32.39 -5.53 10.18
N SER A 422 -33.11 -4.92 9.24
CA SER A 422 -32.53 -4.23 8.07
C SER A 422 -31.35 -3.33 8.47
N SER A 423 -30.28 -3.37 7.68
CA SER A 423 -29.02 -2.68 7.96
C SER A 423 -28.52 -1.87 6.77
N VAL A 424 -27.67 -0.89 7.02
CA VAL A 424 -27.04 -0.06 5.97
C VAL A 424 -25.54 0.07 6.21
N ASN A 425 -24.76 0.08 5.14
CA ASN A 425 -23.37 0.56 5.13
C ASN A 425 -23.32 1.85 4.30
N LEU A 426 -22.82 2.93 4.90
CA LEU A 426 -22.80 4.26 4.28
C LEU A 426 -21.72 4.43 3.20
N ASN A 427 -20.76 3.51 3.09
CA ASN A 427 -19.62 3.57 2.16
C ASN A 427 -18.98 4.97 2.12
N VAL A 428 -18.62 5.49 3.29
CA VAL A 428 -18.12 6.86 3.44
C VAL A 428 -16.77 7.00 2.73
N THR A 429 -16.70 7.94 1.80
CA THR A 429 -15.46 8.41 1.17
C THR A 429 -15.32 9.92 1.41
N PHE A 430 -14.11 10.46 1.32
CA PHE A 430 -13.86 11.89 1.55
C PHE A 430 -13.20 12.53 0.32
N SER A 431 -13.64 13.74 -0.01
CA SER A 431 -13.10 14.53 -1.13
C SER A 431 -12.91 15.99 -0.68
N PRO A 432 -11.70 16.58 -0.79
CA PRO A 432 -10.41 15.94 -1.14
C PRO A 432 -9.98 14.83 -0.14
N SER A 433 -8.98 14.03 -0.52
CA SER A 433 -8.56 12.85 0.24
C SER A 433 -7.92 13.22 1.59
N GLY A 434 -8.60 12.83 2.67
CA GLY A 434 -8.17 12.89 4.05
C GLY A 434 -9.24 12.20 4.89
N SER A 435 -8.87 11.57 6.01
CA SER A 435 -9.83 10.86 6.87
C SER A 435 -10.03 11.64 8.18
N PRO A 436 -10.83 12.73 8.17
CA PRO A 436 -11.13 13.46 9.39
C PRO A 436 -11.98 12.59 10.32
N ASN A 437 -11.89 12.86 11.63
CA ASN A 437 -12.83 12.28 12.58
C ASN A 437 -14.25 12.77 12.25
N TYR A 438 -15.27 11.93 12.48
CA TYR A 438 -16.66 12.30 12.20
C TYR A 438 -17.65 11.66 13.16
N THR A 439 -18.84 12.24 13.24
CA THR A 439 -20.00 11.76 14.00
C THR A 439 -21.19 11.52 13.06
N THR A 440 -22.12 10.65 13.45
CA THR A 440 -23.32 10.33 12.66
C THR A 440 -24.59 10.49 13.49
N THR A 441 -25.56 11.26 13.01
CA THR A 441 -26.89 11.38 13.63
C THR A 441 -27.96 10.84 12.69
N TRP A 442 -28.80 9.95 13.19
CA TRP A 442 -29.78 9.19 12.40
C TRP A 442 -31.21 9.66 12.68
N SER A 443 -32.09 9.61 11.67
CA SER A 443 -33.51 9.93 11.80
C SER A 443 -34.36 9.02 10.90
N PRO A 444 -35.29 8.20 11.46
CA PRO A 444 -35.46 7.93 12.89
C PRO A 444 -34.24 7.22 13.51
N LEU A 445 -34.13 7.24 14.83
CA LEU A 445 -33.01 6.59 15.54
C LEU A 445 -33.12 5.05 15.43
N PRO A 446 -32.10 4.34 14.90
CA PRO A 446 -32.15 2.89 14.76
C PRO A 446 -32.06 2.20 16.12
N GLY A 447 -32.86 1.16 16.33
CA GLY A 447 -33.09 0.56 17.67
C GLY A 447 -31.90 -0.12 18.35
N THR A 448 -30.72 -0.15 17.72
CA THR A 448 -29.50 -0.77 18.26
C THR A 448 -28.30 0.18 18.42
N VAL A 449 -28.46 1.48 18.10
CA VAL A 449 -27.34 2.44 18.12
C VAL A 449 -27.18 3.07 19.51
N THR A 450 -26.19 2.57 20.27
CA THR A 450 -25.76 3.16 21.56
C THR A 450 -24.52 4.05 21.45
N THR A 451 -23.84 4.09 20.29
CA THR A 451 -22.63 4.91 20.06
C THR A 451 -22.69 5.65 18.72
N VAL A 452 -22.38 6.94 18.74
CA VAL A 452 -22.74 7.93 17.68
C VAL A 452 -21.86 7.87 16.41
N ASN A 453 -20.80 7.05 16.40
CA ASN A 453 -19.74 7.11 15.37
C ASN A 453 -19.55 5.75 14.67
N SER A 454 -20.52 5.34 13.83
CA SER A 454 -20.40 4.12 13.01
C SER A 454 -20.83 4.37 11.57
N PRO A 455 -20.04 3.94 10.56
CA PRO A 455 -20.46 3.96 9.15
C PRO A 455 -21.48 2.86 8.80
N THR A 456 -21.84 2.01 9.77
CA THR A 456 -22.85 0.95 9.62
C THR A 456 -23.91 1.04 10.73
N ALA A 457 -25.16 0.80 10.38
CA ALA A 457 -26.26 0.75 11.35
C ALA A 457 -27.18 -0.45 11.08
N SER A 458 -27.61 -1.09 12.16
CA SER A 458 -28.67 -2.09 12.25
C SER A 458 -29.87 -1.50 13.01
N GLY A 459 -31.02 -2.19 12.99
CA GLY A 459 -32.23 -1.71 13.69
C GLY A 459 -33.00 -0.63 12.94
N LEU A 460 -32.88 -0.55 11.61
CA LEU A 460 -33.54 0.47 10.79
C LEU A 460 -35.06 0.23 10.69
N VAL A 461 -35.83 1.32 10.76
CA VAL A 461 -37.30 1.29 10.70
C VAL A 461 -37.74 1.22 9.22
N PRO A 462 -38.77 0.43 8.84
CA PRO A 462 -39.33 0.46 7.49
C PRO A 462 -39.80 1.87 7.08
N GLY A 463 -39.52 2.26 5.83
CA GLY A 463 -39.80 3.61 5.32
C GLY A 463 -38.55 4.43 5.01
N LEU A 464 -38.70 5.75 4.94
CA LEU A 464 -37.61 6.68 4.65
C LEU A 464 -36.75 6.90 5.91
N ASN A 465 -35.46 6.59 5.80
CA ASN A 465 -34.46 6.85 6.82
C ASN A 465 -33.47 7.89 6.30
N SER A 466 -32.88 8.66 7.21
CA SER A 466 -31.82 9.61 6.90
C SER A 466 -30.68 9.53 7.91
N VAL A 467 -29.48 9.86 7.44
CA VAL A 467 -28.30 10.05 8.28
C VAL A 467 -27.64 11.36 7.93
N THR A 468 -27.22 12.10 8.95
CA THR A 468 -26.36 13.27 8.81
C THR A 468 -24.99 12.92 9.38
N LEU A 469 -23.96 12.91 8.53
CA LEU A 469 -22.58 12.77 8.93
C LEU A 469 -21.99 14.17 9.12
N THR A 470 -21.42 14.45 10.30
CA THR A 470 -20.73 15.70 10.62
C THR A 470 -19.25 15.43 10.90
N THR A 471 -18.36 16.01 10.11
CA THR A 471 -16.89 15.93 10.34
C THR A 471 -16.47 16.77 11.55
N SER A 472 -15.27 16.51 12.09
CA SER A 472 -14.63 17.30 13.16
C SER A 472 -14.60 18.80 12.83
N ASP A 473 -14.48 19.10 11.55
CA ASP A 473 -14.30 20.43 11.00
C ASP A 473 -15.65 21.12 10.68
N GLY A 474 -16.76 20.47 11.07
CA GLY A 474 -18.12 21.01 11.02
C GLY A 474 -18.89 20.72 9.73
N CYS A 475 -18.27 20.13 8.70
CA CYS A 475 -18.94 19.85 7.43
C CYS A 475 -19.95 18.72 7.54
N LYS A 476 -21.17 18.99 7.07
CA LYS A 476 -22.34 18.09 7.13
C LYS A 476 -22.72 17.56 5.76
N THR A 477 -22.87 16.25 5.66
CA THR A 477 -23.49 15.57 4.50
C THR A 477 -24.71 14.81 4.99
N ILE A 478 -25.83 14.92 4.29
CA ILE A 478 -27.05 14.15 4.55
C ILE A 478 -27.22 13.11 3.45
N ALA A 479 -27.46 11.85 3.84
CA ALA A 479 -27.91 10.80 2.94
C ALA A 479 -29.30 10.30 3.36
N THR A 480 -30.16 10.05 2.38
CA THR A 480 -31.50 9.47 2.57
C THR A 480 -31.59 8.16 1.80
N PHE A 481 -32.28 7.18 2.38
CA PHE A 481 -32.49 5.87 1.76
C PHE A 481 -33.78 5.23 2.31
N SER A 482 -34.40 4.36 1.52
CA SER A 482 -35.62 3.65 1.90
C SER A 482 -35.34 2.22 2.35
N VAL A 483 -35.99 1.80 3.42
CA VAL A 483 -36.01 0.41 3.90
C VAL A 483 -37.37 -0.19 3.56
N LEU A 484 -37.37 -1.32 2.86
CA LEU A 484 -38.60 -2.00 2.48
C LEU A 484 -39.25 -2.70 3.69
N PRO A 485 -40.59 -2.74 3.79
CA PRO A 485 -41.26 -3.56 4.78
C PRO A 485 -41.01 -5.05 4.53
N ILE A 486 -40.95 -5.84 5.60
CA ILE A 486 -40.77 -7.30 5.54
C ILE A 486 -41.97 -7.92 4.79
N PRO A 487 -41.77 -8.81 3.79
CA PRO A 487 -42.85 -9.43 3.05
C PRO A 487 -43.83 -10.22 3.94
N GLN A 488 -45.12 -10.18 3.62
CA GLN A 488 -46.13 -10.91 4.40
C GLN A 488 -46.01 -12.45 4.26
N PRO A 489 -46.51 -13.21 5.26
CA PRO A 489 -46.31 -14.66 5.33
C PRO A 489 -47.25 -15.44 4.39
N ALA A 490 -46.73 -16.44 3.66
CA ALA A 490 -47.52 -17.29 2.77
C ALA A 490 -47.93 -18.62 3.45
N SER A 491 -49.22 -18.97 3.42
CA SER A 491 -49.75 -20.16 4.10
C SER A 491 -49.97 -21.37 3.18
N PHE A 492 -50.02 -22.56 3.78
CA PHE A 492 -50.35 -23.82 3.14
C PHE A 492 -51.19 -24.72 4.06
N VAL A 493 -51.86 -25.70 3.47
CA VAL A 493 -52.67 -26.71 4.19
C VAL A 493 -52.17 -28.13 3.88
N ILE A 494 -52.38 -29.05 4.83
CA ILE A 494 -52.17 -30.49 4.64
C ILE A 494 -53.52 -31.12 4.34
N VAL A 495 -53.61 -31.89 3.26
CA VAL A 495 -54.82 -32.61 2.83
C VAL A 495 -54.53 -34.08 2.58
N ASN A 496 -55.45 -34.95 2.98
CA ASN A 496 -55.48 -36.36 2.59
C ASN A 496 -56.54 -36.54 1.50
N PRO A 497 -56.17 -36.92 0.26
CA PRO A 497 -57.12 -37.12 -0.83
C PRO A 497 -58.18 -38.22 -0.56
N SER A 498 -57.90 -39.16 0.35
CA SER A 498 -58.80 -40.28 0.68
C SER A 498 -59.72 -40.01 1.87
N GLY A 499 -59.44 -38.97 2.66
CA GLY A 499 -60.19 -38.63 3.88
C GLY A 499 -59.91 -39.51 5.11
N ASP A 500 -59.38 -40.74 4.97
CA ASP A 500 -59.06 -41.62 6.10
C ASP A 500 -57.58 -41.53 6.49
N TYR A 501 -57.32 -41.14 7.74
CA TYR A 501 -55.99 -40.97 8.32
C TYR A 501 -55.54 -42.19 9.13
N THR A 502 -56.21 -43.34 8.98
CA THR A 502 -56.00 -44.56 9.78
C THR A 502 -55.43 -45.70 8.94
N ILE A 503 -54.29 -46.24 9.35
CA ILE A 503 -53.70 -47.43 8.73
C ILE A 503 -54.37 -48.69 9.29
N THR A 504 -54.77 -49.59 8.39
CA THR A 504 -55.47 -50.86 8.71
C THR A 504 -54.89 -52.02 7.90
N CYS A 505 -55.34 -53.26 8.14
CA CYS A 505 -54.93 -54.40 7.32
C CYS A 505 -55.55 -54.39 5.89
N LEU A 506 -56.56 -53.54 5.63
CA LEU A 506 -57.12 -53.30 4.29
C LEU A 506 -56.40 -52.16 3.56
N ASN A 507 -56.14 -51.05 4.25
CA ASN A 507 -55.44 -49.88 3.73
C ASN A 507 -54.09 -49.72 4.48
N PRO A 508 -53.00 -50.34 4.01
CA PRO A 508 -51.71 -50.35 4.72
C PRO A 508 -50.95 -49.02 4.66
N ASN A 509 -51.40 -48.06 3.84
CA ASN A 509 -50.68 -46.83 3.54
C ASN A 509 -51.62 -45.60 3.55
N VAL A 510 -51.19 -44.47 4.12
CA VAL A 510 -51.92 -43.18 4.12
C VAL A 510 -51.10 -42.10 3.42
N LEU A 511 -51.67 -41.48 2.39
CA LEU A 511 -51.04 -40.40 1.60
C LEU A 511 -51.48 -39.01 2.07
N LEU A 512 -50.53 -38.17 2.48
CA LEU A 512 -50.75 -36.75 2.80
C LEU A 512 -50.08 -35.86 1.75
N THR A 513 -50.73 -34.76 1.38
CA THR A 513 -50.23 -33.76 0.43
C THR A 513 -50.30 -32.36 1.02
N ALA A 514 -49.23 -31.58 0.89
CA ALA A 514 -49.20 -30.17 1.24
C ALA A 514 -49.53 -29.31 0.01
N SER A 515 -50.45 -28.36 0.15
CA SER A 515 -50.87 -27.46 -0.95
C SER A 515 -50.83 -25.99 -0.53
N VAL A 516 -50.25 -25.15 -1.38
CA VAL A 516 -50.18 -23.69 -1.20
C VAL A 516 -51.58 -23.08 -1.29
N THR A 517 -51.94 -22.19 -0.36
CA THR A 517 -53.26 -21.53 -0.36
C THR A 517 -53.27 -20.17 -1.06
N ASN A 518 -52.12 -19.46 -1.13
CA ASN A 518 -52.00 -18.07 -1.61
C ASN A 518 -50.92 -17.86 -2.70
N GLY A 519 -50.71 -18.82 -3.61
CA GLY A 519 -49.99 -18.60 -4.88
C GLY A 519 -48.45 -18.46 -4.85
N VAL A 520 -47.79 -18.40 -3.69
CA VAL A 520 -46.31 -18.39 -3.60
C VAL A 520 -45.77 -19.83 -3.54
N PRO A 521 -44.87 -20.26 -4.46
CA PRO A 521 -44.29 -21.60 -4.41
C PRO A 521 -43.49 -21.85 -3.13
N LEU A 522 -43.78 -22.95 -2.44
CA LEU A 522 -43.08 -23.41 -1.23
C LEU A 522 -42.37 -24.75 -1.50
N SER A 523 -41.22 -24.93 -0.84
CA SER A 523 -40.56 -26.23 -0.70
C SER A 523 -40.94 -26.87 0.62
N TYR A 524 -41.24 -28.17 0.64
CA TYR A 524 -41.82 -28.85 1.82
C TYR A 524 -40.88 -29.90 2.40
N THR A 525 -40.61 -29.78 3.70
CA THR A 525 -39.81 -30.73 4.48
C THR A 525 -40.64 -31.29 5.63
N TRP A 526 -40.75 -32.61 5.72
CA TRP A 526 -41.56 -33.33 6.69
C TRP A 526 -40.66 -33.90 7.79
N PHE A 527 -41.09 -33.71 9.04
CA PHE A 527 -40.46 -34.19 10.27
C PHE A 527 -41.44 -35.12 11.01
N PRO A 528 -41.64 -36.35 10.52
CA PRO A 528 -42.38 -37.37 11.23
C PRO A 528 -41.58 -37.89 12.45
N THR A 529 -42.28 -38.29 13.50
CA THR A 529 -41.69 -38.97 14.68
C THR A 529 -41.28 -40.42 14.40
N CYS A 530 -41.76 -41.00 13.29
CA CYS A 530 -41.64 -42.43 12.98
C CYS A 530 -40.51 -42.77 11.99
N THR A 531 -39.96 -41.78 11.28
CA THR A 531 -38.92 -41.93 10.25
C THR A 531 -38.00 -40.69 10.23
N GLY A 532 -36.93 -40.71 9.43
CA GLY A 532 -36.07 -39.54 9.24
C GLY A 532 -36.77 -38.38 8.53
N THR A 533 -36.07 -37.24 8.39
CA THR A 533 -36.57 -36.09 7.62
C THR A 533 -36.79 -36.43 6.14
N LEU A 534 -37.93 -36.04 5.59
CA LEU A 534 -38.33 -36.33 4.20
C LEU A 534 -38.67 -35.04 3.45
N VAL A 535 -38.48 -34.99 2.13
CA VAL A 535 -38.67 -33.77 1.31
C VAL A 535 -39.58 -34.08 0.13
N GLY A 536 -40.61 -33.26 -0.09
CA GLY A 536 -41.58 -33.44 -1.16
C GLY A 536 -42.96 -32.86 -0.85
N ALA A 537 -43.77 -32.59 -1.88
CA ALA A 537 -45.12 -32.05 -1.71
C ALA A 537 -46.14 -33.10 -1.21
N SER A 538 -45.86 -34.39 -1.39
CA SER A 538 -46.71 -35.50 -0.92
C SER A 538 -45.88 -36.59 -0.27
N MET A 539 -46.38 -37.17 0.82
CA MET A 539 -45.71 -38.20 1.62
C MET A 539 -46.67 -39.34 1.95
N ASN A 540 -46.17 -40.58 1.88
CA ASN A 540 -46.94 -41.80 2.15
C ASN A 540 -46.44 -42.47 3.43
N PHE A 541 -47.35 -42.79 4.35
CA PHE A 541 -47.05 -43.32 5.69
C PHE A 541 -47.59 -44.74 5.85
N THR A 542 -46.76 -45.64 6.42
CA THR A 542 -47.05 -47.08 6.56
C THR A 542 -47.12 -47.56 8.02
N GLN A 543 -47.02 -46.62 8.98
CA GLN A 543 -47.18 -46.83 10.42
C GLN A 543 -47.76 -45.54 11.06
N ALA A 544 -48.26 -45.61 12.31
CA ALA A 544 -48.72 -44.40 12.99
C ALA A 544 -47.58 -43.39 13.22
N CYS A 545 -47.86 -42.12 12.95
CA CYS A 545 -46.88 -41.03 12.98
C CYS A 545 -47.56 -39.73 13.37
N THR A 546 -47.01 -39.00 14.35
CA THR A 546 -47.24 -37.56 14.50
C THR A 546 -46.05 -36.80 13.92
N GLY A 547 -46.23 -35.56 13.47
CA GLY A 547 -45.12 -34.80 12.93
C GLY A 547 -45.45 -33.38 12.55
N GLN A 548 -44.44 -32.69 12.02
CA GLN A 548 -44.53 -31.33 11.51
C GLN A 548 -44.06 -31.27 10.05
N VAL A 549 -44.66 -30.37 9.28
CA VAL A 549 -44.26 -30.05 7.90
C VAL A 549 -43.82 -28.61 7.87
N VAL A 550 -42.60 -28.36 7.39
CA VAL A 550 -42.03 -27.03 7.21
C VAL A 550 -42.09 -26.66 5.73
N GLY A 551 -42.97 -25.71 5.39
CA GLY A 551 -43.01 -25.06 4.08
C GLY A 551 -42.07 -23.86 4.06
N THR A 552 -41.07 -23.86 3.17
CA THR A 552 -40.06 -22.80 3.05
C THR A 552 -40.17 -22.08 1.70
N SER A 553 -40.32 -20.75 1.71
CA SER A 553 -40.33 -19.91 0.50
C SER A 553 -38.93 -19.73 -0.10
N SER A 554 -38.86 -19.24 -1.35
CA SER A 554 -37.59 -18.80 -1.97
C SER A 554 -36.90 -17.64 -1.22
N THR A 555 -37.62 -16.93 -0.36
CA THR A 555 -37.13 -15.86 0.53
C THR A 555 -36.79 -16.35 1.95
N GLY A 556 -36.84 -17.67 2.20
CA GLY A 556 -36.46 -18.27 3.48
C GLY A 556 -37.50 -18.15 4.61
N CYS A 557 -38.75 -17.78 4.30
CA CYS A 557 -39.84 -17.78 5.29
C CYS A 557 -40.33 -19.20 5.51
N GLN A 558 -40.34 -19.65 6.78
CA GLN A 558 -40.75 -21.01 7.17
C GLN A 558 -42.13 -21.01 7.85
N PHE A 559 -42.96 -21.98 7.48
CA PHE A 559 -44.29 -22.21 8.05
C PHE A 559 -44.41 -23.65 8.53
N VAL A 560 -44.93 -23.84 9.74
CA VAL A 560 -45.05 -25.16 10.36
C VAL A 560 -46.52 -25.56 10.43
N GLN A 561 -46.87 -26.71 9.86
CA GLN A 561 -48.17 -27.37 10.05
C GLN A 561 -47.97 -28.72 10.75
N THR A 562 -48.85 -29.11 11.66
CA THR A 562 -48.82 -30.42 12.31
C THR A 562 -49.71 -31.44 11.59
N PHE A 563 -49.36 -32.72 11.67
CA PHE A 563 -50.20 -33.81 11.20
C PHE A 563 -50.19 -35.01 12.17
N THR A 564 -51.17 -35.88 12.03
CA THR A 564 -51.26 -37.15 12.76
C THR A 564 -51.85 -38.22 11.85
N VAL A 565 -51.17 -39.36 11.79
CA VAL A 565 -51.62 -40.60 11.14
C VAL A 565 -51.81 -41.64 12.23
N TYR A 566 -52.99 -42.24 12.28
CA TYR A 566 -53.38 -43.25 13.27
C TYR A 566 -53.14 -44.66 12.72
N GLN A 567 -53.14 -45.67 13.59
CA GLN A 567 -53.14 -47.08 13.20
C GLN A 567 -54.21 -47.85 13.98
N ASN A 568 -54.93 -48.74 13.30
CA ASN A 568 -55.94 -49.59 13.89
C ASN A 568 -55.83 -51.03 13.34
N TYR A 569 -54.99 -51.82 14.00
CA TYR A 569 -54.82 -53.24 13.73
C TYR A 569 -55.69 -54.14 14.62
N ALA A 570 -56.89 -53.68 15.02
CA ALA A 570 -57.78 -54.45 15.88
C ALA A 570 -58.20 -55.78 15.23
N SER A 571 -57.55 -56.87 15.64
CA SER A 571 -57.87 -58.25 15.29
C SER A 571 -58.87 -58.83 16.30
N PRO A 572 -59.81 -59.69 15.86
CA PRO A 572 -60.76 -60.33 16.77
C PRO A 572 -60.04 -61.31 17.71
N THR A 573 -60.47 -61.44 18.95
CA THR A 573 -60.00 -62.50 19.86
C THR A 573 -60.98 -63.66 19.80
N ILE A 574 -60.47 -64.89 19.64
CA ILE A 574 -61.31 -66.09 19.49
C ILE A 574 -61.12 -67.10 20.62
N ALA A 575 -62.22 -67.70 21.03
CA ALA A 575 -62.26 -68.87 21.90
C ALA A 575 -62.84 -70.07 21.14
N ILE A 576 -62.39 -71.28 21.48
CA ILE A 576 -62.96 -72.54 20.99
C ILE A 576 -63.27 -73.41 22.21
N THR A 577 -64.48 -73.95 22.28
CA THR A 577 -64.94 -74.78 23.41
C THR A 577 -65.71 -76.01 22.89
N PRO A 578 -65.45 -77.22 23.43
CA PRO A 578 -64.32 -77.59 24.27
C PRO A 578 -62.98 -77.53 23.51
N THR A 579 -61.85 -77.54 24.20
CA THR A 579 -60.52 -77.45 23.57
C THR A 579 -59.95 -78.79 23.09
N VAL A 580 -60.55 -79.91 23.52
CA VAL A 580 -60.20 -81.28 23.13
C VAL A 580 -61.49 -82.10 23.04
N GLN A 581 -61.58 -83.03 22.09
CA GLN A 581 -62.66 -84.02 21.99
C GLN A 581 -62.08 -85.43 21.81
N ASN A 582 -62.77 -86.43 22.36
CA ASN A 582 -62.40 -87.84 22.20
C ASN A 582 -63.49 -88.59 21.47
N ILE A 583 -63.12 -89.39 20.47
CA ILE A 583 -64.04 -90.26 19.73
C ILE A 583 -63.64 -91.73 19.90
N THR A 584 -64.64 -92.60 20.03
CA THR A 584 -64.42 -94.06 20.11
C THR A 584 -64.76 -94.72 18.78
N CYS A 585 -64.29 -95.95 18.56
CA CYS A 585 -64.53 -96.67 17.30
C CYS A 585 -65.99 -97.11 17.07
N ALA A 586 -66.94 -96.70 17.92
CA ALA A 586 -68.37 -96.85 17.70
C ALA A 586 -69.12 -95.55 18.07
N ALA A 587 -69.76 -94.95 17.06
CA ALA A 587 -70.50 -93.67 17.10
C ALA A 587 -69.66 -92.41 17.41
N GLY A 588 -69.84 -91.38 16.58
CA GLY A 588 -69.28 -90.05 16.79
C GLY A 588 -70.36 -89.02 17.10
N SER A 589 -70.09 -88.13 18.06
CA SER A 589 -70.62 -86.77 18.11
C SER A 589 -69.87 -85.96 19.17
N GLY A 590 -68.97 -85.09 18.74
CA GLY A 590 -68.27 -84.14 19.60
C GLY A 590 -67.98 -82.89 18.81
N CYS A 591 -68.79 -81.85 18.97
CA CYS A 591 -68.65 -80.60 18.23
C CYS A 591 -67.81 -79.56 18.98
N PHE A 592 -67.18 -78.68 18.22
CA PHE A 592 -66.47 -77.49 18.69
C PHE A 592 -67.27 -76.23 18.36
N THR A 593 -67.39 -75.32 19.32
CA THR A 593 -67.96 -73.98 19.12
C THR A 593 -66.82 -72.96 19.14
N LEU A 594 -66.60 -72.28 18.02
CA LEU A 594 -65.77 -71.08 17.95
C LEU A 594 -66.62 -69.84 18.25
N THR A 595 -66.12 -68.96 19.10
CA THR A 595 -66.74 -67.67 19.43
C THR A 595 -65.71 -66.55 19.27
N SER A 596 -66.06 -65.52 18.51
CA SER A 596 -65.31 -64.27 18.38
C SER A 596 -65.82 -63.23 19.38
N ASN A 597 -64.93 -62.45 19.99
CA ASN A 597 -65.32 -61.40 20.95
C ASN A 597 -65.85 -60.12 20.27
N MET A 598 -65.73 -59.99 18.95
CA MET A 598 -66.21 -58.84 18.19
C MET A 598 -67.49 -59.24 17.45
N GLY A 599 -68.65 -58.70 17.85
CA GLY A 599 -69.89 -58.82 17.09
C GLY A 599 -70.02 -57.73 16.02
N PRO A 600 -71.17 -57.68 15.33
CA PRO A 600 -71.45 -58.47 14.12
C PRO A 600 -70.45 -58.30 12.95
N ASN A 601 -69.41 -57.46 13.08
CA ASN A 601 -68.47 -57.11 12.02
C ASN A 601 -67.33 -58.14 11.84
N VAL A 602 -67.62 -59.43 11.97
CA VAL A 602 -66.64 -60.51 11.79
C VAL A 602 -67.17 -61.65 10.91
N THR A 603 -66.24 -62.32 10.24
CA THR A 603 -66.48 -63.59 9.54
C THR A 603 -65.61 -64.67 10.15
N THR A 604 -66.18 -65.85 10.44
CA THR A 604 -65.49 -66.96 11.09
C THR A 604 -65.56 -68.23 10.27
N ASN A 605 -64.44 -68.96 10.21
CA ASN A 605 -64.20 -70.08 9.30
C ASN A 605 -63.54 -71.26 10.04
N TRP A 606 -63.65 -72.48 9.50
CA TRP A 606 -62.99 -73.69 10.02
C TRP A 606 -62.15 -74.38 8.93
N PHE A 607 -61.05 -75.00 9.34
CA PHE A 607 -60.11 -75.70 8.47
C PHE A 607 -59.64 -77.01 9.12
N GLN A 608 -59.35 -78.02 8.28
CA GLN A 608 -58.68 -79.25 8.67
C GLN A 608 -57.28 -79.29 8.06
N VAL A 609 -56.29 -79.76 8.82
CA VAL A 609 -54.94 -80.04 8.29
C VAL A 609 -54.89 -81.49 7.82
N VAL A 610 -54.58 -81.70 6.55
CA VAL A 610 -54.37 -83.03 5.96
C VAL A 610 -52.99 -83.02 5.29
N GLY A 611 -52.00 -83.65 5.93
CA GLY A 611 -50.60 -83.54 5.52
C GLY A 611 -50.09 -82.11 5.64
N THR A 612 -49.54 -81.56 4.55
CA THR A 612 -49.09 -80.15 4.47
C THR A 612 -50.17 -79.21 3.92
N THR A 613 -51.36 -79.71 3.60
CA THR A 613 -52.44 -78.93 2.98
C THR A 613 -53.57 -78.65 3.96
N THR A 614 -53.97 -77.38 4.05
CA THR A 614 -55.15 -76.94 4.81
C THR A 614 -56.37 -76.91 3.90
N ILE A 615 -57.39 -77.70 4.24
CA ILE A 615 -58.67 -77.71 3.51
C ILE A 615 -59.73 -76.95 4.33
N TYR A 616 -60.56 -76.18 3.62
CA TYR A 616 -61.70 -75.46 4.22
C TYR A 616 -62.80 -76.46 4.58
N VAL A 617 -63.32 -76.41 5.81
CA VAL A 617 -64.35 -77.33 6.31
C VAL A 617 -65.47 -76.58 7.04
N GLY A 618 -66.70 -77.06 6.94
CA GLY A 618 -67.88 -76.35 7.46
C GLY A 618 -68.29 -75.16 6.59
N ALA A 619 -69.11 -74.26 7.15
CA ALA A 619 -69.59 -73.04 6.48
C ALA A 619 -69.02 -71.79 7.18
N ALA A 620 -68.84 -70.69 6.43
CA ALA A 620 -68.51 -69.40 7.02
C ALA A 620 -69.70 -68.88 7.84
N GLN A 621 -69.46 -68.34 9.03
CA GLN A 621 -70.50 -67.77 9.91
C GLN A 621 -70.04 -66.43 10.51
N GLY A 622 -70.87 -65.82 11.36
CA GLY A 622 -70.60 -64.53 12.01
C GLY A 622 -69.80 -64.69 13.31
N THR A 623 -70.32 -64.14 14.41
CA THR A 623 -69.65 -64.12 15.73
C THR A 623 -69.44 -65.51 16.36
N ILE A 624 -70.28 -66.49 16.03
CA ILE A 624 -70.23 -67.88 16.54
C ILE A 624 -70.23 -68.83 15.33
N ASN A 625 -69.39 -69.87 15.37
CA ASN A 625 -69.34 -70.92 14.34
C ASN A 625 -69.12 -72.31 14.95
N ILE A 626 -70.09 -73.22 14.78
CA ILE A 626 -70.07 -74.57 15.34
C ILE A 626 -69.69 -75.58 14.25
N PHE A 627 -68.68 -76.41 14.52
CA PHE A 627 -68.17 -77.44 13.62
C PHE A 627 -68.01 -78.79 14.34
N CYS A 628 -68.42 -79.88 13.68
CA CYS A 628 -68.40 -81.22 14.25
C CYS A 628 -67.45 -82.13 13.43
N PRO A 629 -66.22 -82.42 13.90
CA PRO A 629 -65.28 -83.28 13.21
C PRO A 629 -65.76 -84.75 13.15
N GLY A 630 -65.58 -85.38 11.99
CA GLY A 630 -65.94 -86.78 11.74
C GLY A 630 -64.78 -87.79 11.87
N SER A 631 -63.56 -87.31 12.14
CA SER A 631 -62.32 -88.11 12.17
C SER A 631 -61.32 -87.56 13.19
N PRO A 632 -60.37 -88.37 13.71
CA PRO A 632 -59.25 -87.86 14.49
C PRO A 632 -58.37 -86.94 13.65
N GLY A 633 -57.79 -85.90 14.27
CA GLY A 633 -56.84 -85.00 13.60
C GLY A 633 -56.90 -83.54 14.06
N ASP A 634 -56.07 -82.74 13.40
CA ASP A 634 -55.84 -81.31 13.64
C ASP A 634 -56.87 -80.45 12.90
N TYR A 635 -57.61 -79.64 13.66
CA TYR A 635 -58.53 -78.64 13.13
C TYR A 635 -58.18 -77.26 13.68
N TRP A 636 -58.41 -76.18 12.91
CA TRP A 636 -58.34 -74.82 13.43
C TRP A 636 -59.50 -73.96 12.97
N GLY A 637 -59.83 -72.96 13.78
CA GLY A 637 -60.79 -71.91 13.42
C GLY A 637 -60.11 -70.56 13.22
N GLU A 638 -60.67 -69.74 12.33
CA GLU A 638 -60.24 -68.40 11.97
C GLU A 638 -61.37 -67.39 12.26
N SER A 639 -61.02 -66.16 12.65
CA SER A 639 -61.93 -65.00 12.60
C SER A 639 -61.26 -63.81 11.93
N VAL A 640 -62.00 -63.12 11.07
CA VAL A 640 -61.60 -61.92 10.31
C VAL A 640 -62.45 -60.74 10.77
N ASN A 641 -61.83 -59.61 11.12
CA ASN A 641 -62.55 -58.35 11.34
C ASN A 641 -62.84 -57.68 9.99
N ASN A 642 -64.12 -57.54 9.64
CA ASN A 642 -64.57 -57.03 8.34
C ASN A 642 -64.38 -55.51 8.19
N LEU A 643 -64.06 -54.78 9.28
CA LEU A 643 -63.79 -53.33 9.26
C LEU A 643 -62.29 -53.00 9.12
N THR A 644 -61.40 -53.81 9.70
CA THR A 644 -59.93 -53.58 9.66
C THR A 644 -59.18 -54.53 8.73
N GLY A 645 -59.78 -55.67 8.35
CA GLY A 645 -59.16 -56.76 7.58
C GLY A 645 -58.29 -57.72 8.41
N CYS A 646 -58.05 -57.42 9.69
CA CYS A 646 -57.09 -58.17 10.51
C CYS A 646 -57.70 -59.49 11.05
N LYS A 647 -56.87 -60.52 11.19
CA LYS A 647 -57.28 -61.92 11.42
C LYS A 647 -56.67 -62.56 12.68
N SER A 648 -57.34 -63.58 13.22
CA SER A 648 -56.84 -64.44 14.31
C SER A 648 -57.22 -65.90 14.09
N THR A 649 -56.36 -66.83 14.53
CA THR A 649 -56.54 -68.29 14.36
C THR A 649 -56.24 -69.08 15.65
N LYS A 650 -56.86 -70.26 15.82
CA LYS A 650 -56.66 -71.15 16.99
C LYS A 650 -56.98 -72.61 16.65
N SER A 651 -56.13 -73.55 17.06
CA SER A 651 -56.24 -74.99 16.79
C SER A 651 -56.84 -75.80 17.95
N VAL A 652 -57.39 -76.98 17.61
CA VAL A 652 -57.94 -78.01 18.51
C VAL A 652 -57.67 -79.42 17.96
N GLN A 653 -57.76 -80.41 18.83
CA GLN A 653 -57.32 -81.80 18.61
C GLN A 653 -58.43 -82.82 18.92
N VAL A 654 -58.48 -83.92 18.16
CA VAL A 654 -59.44 -85.02 18.32
C VAL A 654 -58.69 -86.35 18.46
N THR A 655 -58.87 -87.09 19.58
CA THR A 655 -58.08 -88.30 19.91
C THR A 655 -58.91 -89.54 20.27
N ALA A 656 -58.26 -90.71 20.38
CA ALA A 656 -58.85 -92.01 20.72
C ALA A 656 -57.93 -92.80 21.70
N SER A 657 -58.47 -93.80 22.41
CA SER A 657 -57.77 -94.59 23.45
C SER A 657 -58.43 -95.99 23.58
N ILE A 658 -57.86 -97.04 24.18
CA ILE A 658 -56.71 -97.20 25.11
C ILE A 658 -55.87 -98.41 24.67
N GLY A 659 -54.56 -98.46 24.99
CA GLY A 659 -53.80 -99.74 24.96
C GLY A 659 -52.28 -99.72 24.69
N VAL A 660 -51.58 -98.58 24.79
CA VAL A 660 -50.18 -98.44 24.31
C VAL A 660 -49.15 -98.15 25.43
N PRO A 661 -47.86 -98.51 25.26
CA PRO A 661 -46.81 -98.21 26.24
C PRO A 661 -46.50 -96.69 26.34
N ILE A 662 -45.92 -96.23 27.45
CA ILE A 662 -45.62 -94.81 27.72
C ILE A 662 -44.12 -94.62 27.95
N PHE A 663 -43.49 -93.57 27.42
CA PHE A 663 -42.05 -93.31 27.57
C PHE A 663 -41.66 -91.82 27.57
N THR A 664 -40.39 -91.52 27.90
CA THR A 664 -39.80 -90.16 27.86
C THR A 664 -38.44 -90.11 27.15
N VAL A 665 -38.11 -88.95 26.56
CA VAL A 665 -36.86 -88.69 25.81
C VAL A 665 -36.13 -87.45 26.38
N THR A 666 -34.79 -87.51 26.46
CA THR A 666 -33.90 -86.45 26.96
C THR A 666 -32.70 -86.21 26.04
N SER A 667 -31.95 -85.13 26.26
CA SER A 667 -30.69 -84.81 25.54
C SER A 667 -29.60 -84.30 26.50
N PRO A 668 -28.34 -84.76 26.38
CA PRO A 668 -27.19 -84.24 27.14
C PRO A 668 -26.73 -82.84 26.69
N THR A 669 -26.99 -82.46 25.44
CA THR A 669 -26.55 -81.20 24.83
C THR A 669 -27.75 -80.61 24.11
N ASN A 670 -28.53 -79.76 24.80
CA ASN A 670 -29.76 -79.06 24.39
C ASN A 670 -30.14 -79.22 22.90
N PHE A 671 -31.39 -79.63 22.60
CA PHE A 671 -31.93 -79.95 21.26
C PHE A 671 -31.93 -78.79 20.22
N THR A 672 -30.77 -78.16 19.97
CA THR A 672 -30.60 -76.98 19.11
C THR A 672 -29.25 -77.03 18.37
N ILE A 673 -29.25 -76.71 17.08
CA ILE A 673 -28.07 -76.72 16.20
C ILE A 673 -27.79 -75.29 15.69
N GLY A 674 -26.54 -74.85 15.67
CA GLY A 674 -26.13 -73.49 15.24
C GLY A 674 -25.77 -73.35 13.75
N CYS A 675 -25.15 -72.24 13.36
CA CYS A 675 -24.69 -71.97 12.00
C CYS A 675 -23.33 -72.62 11.64
N GLY A 676 -22.59 -73.15 12.62
CA GLY A 676 -21.27 -73.74 12.41
C GLY A 676 -21.35 -75.16 11.84
N SER A 677 -20.47 -75.49 10.88
CA SER A 677 -20.39 -76.80 10.21
C SER A 677 -19.97 -78.00 11.10
N LYS A 678 -20.03 -77.85 12.42
CA LYS A 678 -19.68 -78.86 13.43
C LYS A 678 -20.65 -78.94 14.62
N SER A 679 -21.78 -78.22 14.60
CA SER A 679 -22.79 -78.34 15.67
C SER A 679 -23.46 -79.72 15.64
N ILE A 680 -23.33 -80.48 16.74
CA ILE A 680 -23.92 -81.82 16.92
C ILE A 680 -24.73 -81.89 18.21
N THR A 681 -25.77 -82.72 18.23
CA THR A 681 -26.54 -83.06 19.45
C THR A 681 -26.84 -84.57 19.52
N SER A 682 -27.47 -85.05 20.59
CA SER A 682 -27.84 -86.46 20.81
C SER A 682 -29.18 -86.57 21.55
N MET A 683 -29.85 -87.72 21.47
CA MET A 683 -31.09 -88.02 22.18
C MET A 683 -31.09 -89.42 22.79
N GLN A 684 -31.77 -89.57 23.93
CA GLN A 684 -31.86 -90.81 24.69
C GLN A 684 -33.28 -91.03 25.25
N VAL A 685 -33.81 -92.24 25.14
CA VAL A 685 -35.04 -92.68 25.83
C VAL A 685 -34.66 -93.11 27.25
N THR A 686 -35.31 -92.54 28.28
CA THR A 686 -34.88 -92.69 29.69
C THR A 686 -35.86 -93.38 30.63
N THR A 687 -37.15 -93.42 30.30
CA THR A 687 -38.16 -94.19 31.06
C THR A 687 -39.15 -94.84 30.10
N VAL A 688 -39.56 -96.09 30.38
CA VAL A 688 -40.63 -96.79 29.63
C VAL A 688 -41.51 -97.56 30.61
N ILE A 689 -42.83 -97.47 30.44
CA ILE A 689 -43.85 -98.16 31.25
C ILE A 689 -44.83 -98.86 30.30
N THR A 690 -45.03 -100.16 30.51
CA THR A 690 -45.92 -101.03 29.71
C THR A 690 -47.19 -101.37 30.49
N SER A 691 -48.29 -101.65 29.79
CA SER A 691 -49.62 -101.89 30.36
C SER A 691 -50.42 -102.84 29.45
N PRO A 692 -51.20 -103.81 29.97
CA PRO A 692 -51.55 -104.03 31.38
C PRO A 692 -50.48 -104.75 32.21
N VAL A 693 -49.37 -105.20 31.60
CA VAL A 693 -48.26 -105.86 32.30
C VAL A 693 -47.09 -104.88 32.42
N PRO A 694 -46.70 -104.42 33.63
CA PRO A 694 -45.55 -103.54 33.81
C PRO A 694 -44.21 -104.24 33.52
N ASN A 695 -43.24 -103.45 33.05
CA ASN A 695 -41.82 -103.83 32.86
C ASN A 695 -41.58 -104.99 31.87
N THR A 696 -42.37 -105.10 30.80
CA THR A 696 -42.11 -106.06 29.73
C THR A 696 -40.99 -105.59 28.80
N PRO A 697 -40.30 -106.50 28.07
CA PRO A 697 -39.30 -106.12 27.08
C PRO A 697 -39.89 -105.25 25.96
N VAL A 698 -39.22 -104.14 25.67
CA VAL A 698 -39.60 -103.20 24.61
C VAL A 698 -38.49 -103.07 23.57
N SER A 699 -38.85 -102.52 22.41
CA SER A 699 -37.91 -102.20 21.34
C SER A 699 -38.18 -100.80 20.77
N TYR A 700 -37.11 -100.16 20.28
CA TYR A 700 -37.03 -98.74 19.93
C TYR A 700 -36.68 -98.57 18.45
N THR A 701 -37.23 -97.54 17.82
CA THR A 701 -36.76 -97.08 16.51
C THR A 701 -36.93 -95.58 16.38
N PHE A 702 -35.92 -94.93 15.78
CA PHE A 702 -35.82 -93.48 15.66
C PHE A 702 -35.94 -93.11 14.19
N MET A 703 -37.05 -92.50 13.80
CA MET A 703 -37.24 -92.02 12.43
C MET A 703 -36.65 -90.62 12.28
N VAL A 704 -35.69 -90.51 11.37
CA VAL A 704 -35.04 -89.26 10.96
C VAL A 704 -35.98 -88.47 10.03
N PRO A 705 -36.02 -87.13 10.10
CA PRO A 705 -36.82 -86.33 9.16
C PRO A 705 -36.35 -86.50 7.70
N PRO A 706 -37.28 -86.50 6.71
CA PRO A 706 -38.73 -86.48 6.83
C PRO A 706 -39.29 -87.87 7.15
N VAL A 707 -40.22 -87.94 8.11
CA VAL A 707 -40.82 -89.20 8.57
C VAL A 707 -41.96 -89.61 7.63
N THR A 708 -41.69 -90.57 6.73
CA THR A 708 -42.68 -91.10 5.77
C THR A 708 -43.03 -92.57 6.08
N GLY A 709 -44.13 -92.79 6.79
CA GLY A 709 -44.69 -94.12 7.06
C GLY A 709 -44.40 -94.67 8.47
N THR A 710 -44.97 -95.84 8.78
CA THR A 710 -44.80 -96.55 10.05
C THR A 710 -43.57 -97.47 9.98
N PRO A 711 -42.73 -97.56 11.02
CA PRO A 711 -41.50 -98.35 10.95
C PRO A 711 -41.76 -99.86 11.06
N THR A 712 -41.05 -100.64 10.25
CA THR A 712 -41.12 -102.11 10.23
C THR A 712 -40.01 -102.78 11.03
N THR A 713 -38.94 -102.05 11.37
CA THR A 713 -37.75 -102.55 12.08
C THR A 713 -37.54 -101.80 13.40
N PHE A 714 -37.38 -102.56 14.48
CA PHE A 714 -37.10 -102.05 15.83
C PHE A 714 -35.79 -102.66 16.38
N THR A 715 -35.13 -101.93 17.29
CA THR A 715 -33.83 -102.28 17.89
C THR A 715 -33.92 -102.26 19.42
N ILE A 716 -32.87 -102.69 20.12
CA ILE A 716 -32.82 -102.63 21.59
C ILE A 716 -31.99 -101.45 22.15
N ASN A 717 -31.47 -100.57 21.30
CA ASN A 717 -30.67 -99.42 21.73
C ASN A 717 -31.57 -98.19 21.98
N PRO A 718 -31.59 -97.60 23.20
CA PRO A 718 -32.41 -96.43 23.49
C PRO A 718 -31.74 -95.08 23.13
N ASN A 719 -30.60 -95.06 22.42
CA ASN A 719 -29.83 -93.84 22.14
C ASN A 719 -29.62 -93.57 20.64
N LEU A 720 -29.65 -92.29 20.25
CA LEU A 720 -29.23 -91.80 18.93
C LEU A 720 -28.27 -90.60 19.11
N ASN A 721 -27.02 -90.78 18.67
CA ASN A 721 -25.93 -89.80 18.79
C ASN A 721 -25.59 -89.13 17.45
N ASN A 722 -24.80 -88.06 17.50
CA ASN A 722 -24.23 -87.35 16.33
C ASN A 722 -25.28 -86.75 15.37
N ILE A 723 -26.36 -86.20 15.93
CA ILE A 723 -27.45 -85.59 15.16
C ILE A 723 -27.01 -84.22 14.63
N THR A 724 -27.08 -84.05 13.30
CA THR A 724 -26.68 -82.84 12.56
C THR A 724 -27.81 -82.21 11.74
N ILE A 725 -28.92 -82.94 11.53
CA ILE A 725 -30.04 -82.51 10.69
C ILE A 725 -31.17 -82.01 11.60
N PRO A 726 -31.59 -80.73 11.54
CA PRO A 726 -32.73 -80.21 12.28
C PRO A 726 -34.05 -80.74 11.70
N GLY A 727 -35.08 -80.84 12.54
CA GLY A 727 -36.40 -81.33 12.19
C GLY A 727 -37.04 -82.20 13.27
N THR A 728 -38.24 -82.72 12.99
CA THR A 728 -39.01 -83.54 13.92
C THR A 728 -38.67 -85.02 13.79
N TYR A 729 -37.93 -85.54 14.76
CA TYR A 729 -37.65 -86.97 14.88
C TYR A 729 -38.84 -87.64 15.56
N VAL A 730 -39.27 -88.80 15.07
CA VAL A 730 -40.34 -89.58 15.70
C VAL A 730 -39.75 -90.87 16.24
N ILE A 731 -39.86 -91.04 17.56
CA ILE A 731 -39.41 -92.21 18.29
C ILE A 731 -40.62 -93.13 18.44
N TYR A 732 -40.49 -94.40 18.08
CA TYR A 732 -41.50 -95.42 18.33
C TYR A 732 -40.97 -96.44 19.36
N VAL A 733 -41.83 -96.79 20.32
CA VAL A 733 -41.57 -97.83 21.33
C VAL A 733 -42.64 -98.89 21.21
N LYS A 734 -42.20 -100.13 20.93
CA LYS A 734 -43.07 -101.29 20.80
C LYS A 734 -42.94 -102.19 22.02
N ASP A 735 -44.07 -102.48 22.67
CA ASP A 735 -44.19 -103.56 23.66
C ASP A 735 -44.23 -104.91 22.92
N LEU A 736 -43.31 -105.81 23.27
CA LEU A 736 -43.16 -107.10 22.60
C LEU A 736 -44.21 -108.14 23.05
N THR A 737 -45.05 -107.80 24.03
CA THR A 737 -46.04 -108.71 24.64
C THR A 737 -47.42 -108.62 23.99
N ASN A 738 -47.89 -107.41 23.72
CA ASN A 738 -49.19 -107.12 23.09
C ASN A 738 -49.06 -106.56 21.66
N ASN A 739 -47.82 -106.37 21.16
CA ASN A 739 -47.49 -105.71 19.90
C ASN A 739 -47.93 -104.24 19.78
N CYS A 740 -48.43 -103.62 20.85
CA CYS A 740 -48.86 -102.23 20.83
C CYS A 740 -47.64 -101.30 20.74
N VAL A 741 -47.74 -100.31 19.85
CA VAL A 741 -46.69 -99.32 19.58
C VAL A 741 -47.19 -97.96 20.02
N SER A 742 -46.40 -97.23 20.80
CA SER A 742 -46.57 -95.80 21.01
C SER A 742 -45.47 -95.02 20.29
N SER A 743 -45.75 -93.74 20.04
CA SER A 743 -44.82 -92.84 19.39
C SER A 743 -44.79 -91.48 20.08
N GLN A 744 -43.61 -90.86 20.12
CA GLN A 744 -43.40 -89.50 20.60
C GLN A 744 -42.52 -88.76 19.60
N SER A 745 -42.88 -87.53 19.27
CA SER A 745 -42.11 -86.64 18.41
C SER A 745 -41.26 -85.68 19.23
N ILE A 746 -40.00 -85.49 18.83
CA ILE A 746 -39.09 -84.49 19.39
C ILE A 746 -38.54 -83.62 18.25
N SER A 747 -38.71 -82.31 18.36
CA SER A 747 -38.23 -81.34 17.39
C SER A 747 -36.84 -80.84 17.76
N ILE A 748 -35.85 -81.09 16.91
CA ILE A 748 -34.53 -80.45 17.00
C ILE A 748 -34.56 -79.19 16.13
N ILE A 749 -34.43 -78.04 16.77
CA ILE A 749 -34.53 -76.74 16.10
C ILE A 749 -33.15 -76.23 15.66
N GLN A 750 -33.11 -75.41 14.60
CA GLN A 750 -31.90 -74.72 14.18
C GLN A 750 -31.96 -73.27 14.67
N ASN A 751 -30.93 -72.80 15.39
CA ASN A 751 -30.76 -71.39 15.70
C ASN A 751 -29.85 -70.75 14.65
N THR A 752 -30.46 -70.27 13.56
CA THR A 752 -29.78 -69.56 12.46
C THR A 752 -29.83 -68.04 12.61
N ILE A 753 -30.22 -67.51 13.78
CA ILE A 753 -30.35 -66.07 13.98
C ILE A 753 -28.96 -65.46 14.08
N ALA A 754 -28.54 -64.76 13.04
CA ALA A 754 -27.30 -64.02 13.02
C ALA A 754 -27.38 -62.77 13.92
N PRO A 755 -26.27 -62.33 14.53
CA PRO A 755 -26.27 -61.17 15.42
C PRO A 755 -26.66 -59.91 14.64
N ASN A 756 -27.38 -58.97 15.27
CA ASN A 756 -27.58 -57.67 14.63
C ASN A 756 -26.26 -56.90 14.55
N ILE A 757 -26.07 -56.13 13.47
CA ILE A 757 -24.88 -55.31 13.26
C ILE A 757 -25.25 -53.96 12.67
N ASP A 758 -24.77 -52.91 13.30
CA ASP A 758 -24.89 -51.53 12.84
C ASP A 758 -23.59 -50.75 13.06
N PHE A 759 -23.55 -49.48 12.66
CA PHE A 759 -22.41 -48.60 12.90
C PHE A 759 -22.83 -47.15 13.12
N ILE A 760 -22.02 -46.41 13.87
CA ILE A 760 -22.10 -44.95 13.96
C ILE A 760 -21.13 -44.37 12.92
N GLN A 761 -21.67 -43.58 11.99
CA GLN A 761 -20.91 -42.72 11.08
C GLN A 761 -21.18 -41.25 11.46
N PRO A 762 -20.23 -40.54 12.08
CA PRO A 762 -20.45 -39.16 12.51
C PRO A 762 -20.40 -38.14 11.37
N LEU A 763 -19.75 -38.46 10.24
CA LEU A 763 -19.60 -37.61 9.07
C LEU A 763 -19.92 -38.38 7.79
N SER A 764 -20.84 -37.85 6.97
CA SER A 764 -21.22 -38.46 5.68
C SER A 764 -20.13 -38.31 4.60
N ILE A 765 -19.34 -37.23 4.68
CA ILE A 765 -18.31 -36.83 3.70
C ILE A 765 -17.14 -36.20 4.49
N LEU A 766 -15.89 -36.55 4.15
CA LEU A 766 -14.68 -35.86 4.66
C LEU A 766 -14.37 -34.60 3.84
N SER A 767 -13.82 -33.57 4.47
CA SER A 767 -13.51 -32.29 3.80
C SER A 767 -12.18 -31.70 4.28
N CYS A 768 -11.71 -30.59 3.69
CA CYS A 768 -10.54 -29.89 4.21
C CYS A 768 -10.77 -29.29 5.61
N ARG A 769 -12.03 -28.99 5.99
CA ARG A 769 -12.39 -28.57 7.36
C ARG A 769 -12.42 -29.74 8.34
N ASP A 770 -12.97 -30.87 7.90
CA ASP A 770 -13.23 -32.07 8.70
C ASP A 770 -12.50 -33.27 8.05
N PRO A 771 -11.16 -33.37 8.22
CA PRO A 771 -10.31 -34.27 7.41
C PRO A 771 -10.27 -35.72 7.90
N SER A 772 -10.82 -36.02 9.08
CA SER A 772 -10.81 -37.38 9.65
C SER A 772 -12.12 -37.70 10.37
N MET A 773 -12.42 -39.00 10.49
CA MET A 773 -13.55 -39.48 11.28
C MET A 773 -13.22 -40.82 11.97
N VAL A 774 -14.01 -41.16 12.99
CA VAL A 774 -13.96 -42.48 13.63
C VAL A 774 -15.29 -43.18 13.40
N LEU A 775 -15.27 -44.38 12.80
CA LEU A 775 -16.43 -45.26 12.71
C LEU A 775 -16.45 -46.19 13.93
N ASN A 776 -17.63 -46.48 14.46
CA ASN A 776 -17.82 -47.40 15.58
C ASN A 776 -18.87 -48.47 15.22
N GLY A 777 -18.54 -49.75 15.38
CA GLY A 777 -19.47 -50.86 15.13
C GLY A 777 -20.31 -51.18 16.37
N LEU A 778 -21.58 -51.52 16.17
CA LEU A 778 -22.56 -51.77 17.23
C LEU A 778 -23.29 -53.11 17.03
N SER A 779 -23.57 -53.81 18.12
CA SER A 779 -24.47 -54.96 18.18
C SER A 779 -25.23 -54.89 19.50
N SER A 780 -26.51 -55.26 19.51
CA SER A 780 -27.29 -55.45 20.75
C SER A 780 -27.33 -56.91 21.21
N ASN A 781 -26.77 -57.84 20.42
CA ASN A 781 -26.50 -59.21 20.86
C ASN A 781 -25.30 -59.20 21.84
N PRO A 782 -25.45 -59.61 23.11
CA PRO A 782 -24.43 -59.42 24.14
C PRO A 782 -23.20 -60.33 24.04
N ASN A 783 -23.13 -61.24 23.05
CA ASN A 783 -22.01 -62.17 22.83
C ASN A 783 -21.44 -62.07 21.41
N THR A 784 -21.44 -60.87 20.84
CA THR A 784 -20.99 -60.60 19.46
C THR A 784 -19.56 -60.06 19.42
N GLN A 785 -18.70 -60.70 18.62
CA GLN A 785 -17.40 -60.12 18.25
C GLN A 785 -17.53 -59.28 16.98
N ILE A 786 -17.13 -58.01 17.03
CA ILE A 786 -17.18 -57.07 15.90
C ILE A 786 -15.79 -56.83 15.33
N THR A 787 -15.65 -56.80 14.00
CA THR A 787 -14.40 -56.54 13.28
C THR A 787 -14.62 -55.67 12.04
N TRP A 788 -13.77 -54.67 11.82
CA TRP A 788 -13.76 -53.88 10.59
C TRP A 788 -12.78 -54.44 9.55
N THR A 789 -13.21 -54.50 8.29
CA THR A 789 -12.37 -54.75 7.11
C THR A 789 -12.23 -53.45 6.33
N VAL A 790 -11.00 -53.02 6.10
CA VAL A 790 -10.66 -51.77 5.41
C VAL A 790 -10.24 -52.05 3.95
N PRO A 791 -10.42 -51.09 3.02
CA PRO A 791 -9.80 -51.15 1.70
C PRO A 791 -8.27 -51.25 1.78
N ALA A 792 -7.64 -51.84 0.77
CA ALA A 792 -6.18 -51.85 0.64
C ALA A 792 -5.64 -50.45 0.29
N ILE A 793 -5.34 -49.65 1.31
CA ILE A 793 -4.68 -48.35 1.17
C ILE A 793 -3.15 -48.56 1.13
N PRO A 794 -2.39 -47.87 0.26
CA PRO A 794 -0.93 -47.99 0.25
C PRO A 794 -0.30 -47.48 1.56
N SER A 795 0.47 -48.35 2.20
CA SER A 795 1.27 -48.14 3.43
C SER A 795 0.51 -47.83 4.74
N ASN A 796 0.87 -48.61 5.78
CA ASN A 796 0.65 -48.37 7.21
C ASN A 796 -0.71 -48.77 7.84
N SER A 797 -1.45 -49.73 7.28
CA SER A 797 -2.62 -50.32 7.96
C SER A 797 -2.22 -51.29 9.09
N ILE A 798 -2.42 -50.86 10.34
CA ILE A 798 -2.46 -51.76 11.50
C ILE A 798 -3.80 -52.50 11.43
N ASN A 799 -3.77 -53.84 11.40
CA ASN A 799 -4.97 -54.66 11.54
C ASN A 799 -5.53 -54.43 12.96
N PRO A 800 -6.76 -53.92 13.14
CA PRO A 800 -7.26 -53.60 14.47
C PRO A 800 -7.39 -54.87 15.32
N THR A 801 -6.65 -54.90 16.44
CA THR A 801 -6.98 -55.72 17.61
C THR A 801 -8.43 -55.46 18.05
N PRO A 802 -9.14 -56.42 18.69
CA PRO A 802 -10.61 -56.45 18.79
C PRO A 802 -11.22 -55.34 19.68
N ASN A 803 -11.17 -54.11 19.21
CA ASN A 803 -11.87 -52.93 19.69
C ASN A 803 -12.80 -52.44 18.56
N HIS A 804 -14.00 -51.98 18.91
CA HIS A 804 -15.11 -51.82 17.95
C HIS A 804 -14.97 -50.65 16.94
N THR A 805 -13.86 -49.91 16.95
CA THR A 805 -13.67 -48.66 16.19
C THR A 805 -12.59 -48.73 15.10
N VAL A 806 -12.73 -47.89 14.07
CA VAL A 806 -11.69 -47.65 13.05
C VAL A 806 -11.58 -46.15 12.76
N VAL A 807 -10.33 -45.65 12.67
CA VAL A 807 -10.02 -44.24 12.39
C VAL A 807 -9.68 -44.08 10.91
N ILE A 808 -10.26 -43.08 10.26
CA ILE A 808 -10.05 -42.77 8.84
C ILE A 808 -9.36 -41.41 8.72
N ASN A 809 -8.15 -41.40 8.14
CA ASN A 809 -7.34 -40.20 7.92
C ASN A 809 -6.60 -40.30 6.56
N PRO A 810 -7.25 -39.94 5.44
CA PRO A 810 -6.64 -40.02 4.12
C PRO A 810 -5.60 -38.90 3.92
N ALA A 811 -4.49 -39.20 3.25
CA ALA A 811 -3.52 -38.18 2.87
C ALA A 811 -4.10 -37.27 1.78
N ILE A 812 -4.37 -36.01 2.11
CA ILE A 812 -4.98 -35.04 1.19
C ILE A 812 -3.90 -34.41 0.31
N THR A 813 -3.64 -35.01 -0.86
CA THR A 813 -2.80 -34.40 -1.92
C THR A 813 -3.64 -33.97 -3.11
N GLY A 814 -3.82 -32.66 -3.25
CA GLY A 814 -4.22 -31.92 -4.46
C GLY A 814 -5.23 -32.58 -5.42
N ALA A 815 -6.53 -32.41 -5.17
CA ALA A 815 -7.58 -32.95 -6.03
C ALA A 815 -8.23 -31.90 -6.95
N THR A 816 -8.53 -32.33 -8.17
CA THR A 816 -9.20 -31.54 -9.20
C THR A 816 -10.68 -31.89 -9.31
N ASN A 817 -11.54 -30.90 -9.06
CA ASN A 817 -12.95 -30.78 -9.48
C ASN A 817 -14.01 -31.78 -8.96
N ASN A 818 -13.68 -33.00 -8.54
CA ASN A 818 -14.69 -34.04 -8.22
C ASN A 818 -14.70 -34.51 -6.77
N ILE A 819 -15.87 -34.93 -6.27
CA ILE A 819 -16.00 -35.76 -5.06
C ILE A 819 -15.39 -37.12 -5.39
N THR A 820 -14.53 -37.63 -4.50
CA THR A 820 -13.85 -38.93 -4.68
C THR A 820 -14.27 -39.92 -3.60
N SER A 821 -14.25 -41.21 -3.92
CA SER A 821 -14.46 -42.27 -2.92
C SER A 821 -13.14 -42.55 -2.21
N VAL A 822 -13.15 -42.50 -0.88
CA VAL A 822 -12.03 -42.95 -0.03
C VAL A 822 -11.98 -44.48 -0.01
N GLY A 823 -13.14 -45.13 -0.16
CA GLY A 823 -13.30 -46.58 -0.28
C GLY A 823 -14.57 -47.10 0.37
N ILE A 824 -14.75 -48.43 0.32
CA ILE A 824 -15.86 -49.15 0.94
C ILE A 824 -15.34 -49.89 2.17
N PHE A 825 -15.84 -49.51 3.34
CA PHE A 825 -15.50 -50.13 4.62
C PHE A 825 -16.58 -51.16 4.98
N THR A 826 -16.17 -52.32 5.49
CA THR A 826 -17.11 -53.40 5.86
C THR A 826 -16.99 -53.70 7.34
N VAL A 827 -18.08 -53.59 8.10
CA VAL A 827 -18.15 -54.08 9.47
C VAL A 827 -18.74 -55.50 9.47
N GLY A 828 -18.09 -56.41 10.18
CA GLY A 828 -18.53 -57.79 10.38
C GLY A 828 -18.78 -58.09 11.85
N ALA A 829 -19.71 -59.00 12.11
CA ALA A 829 -20.12 -59.46 13.42
C ALA A 829 -20.22 -61.00 13.46
N VAL A 830 -19.83 -61.61 14.58
CA VAL A 830 -19.93 -63.06 14.82
C VAL A 830 -20.51 -63.30 16.21
N ASP A 831 -21.63 -64.03 16.30
CA ASP A 831 -22.20 -64.44 17.59
C ASP A 831 -21.45 -65.68 18.10
N GLN A 832 -20.88 -65.59 19.30
CA GLN A 832 -20.02 -66.64 19.86
C GLN A 832 -20.78 -67.89 20.36
N ASN A 833 -22.12 -67.83 20.49
CA ASN A 833 -22.92 -68.95 20.98
C ASN A 833 -23.43 -69.87 19.84
N ASN A 834 -23.83 -69.30 18.71
CA ASN A 834 -24.36 -70.06 17.56
C ASN A 834 -23.45 -70.02 16.31
N MET A 835 -22.34 -69.26 16.36
CA MET A 835 -21.36 -69.07 15.29
C MET A 835 -21.92 -68.43 14.00
N CYS A 836 -23.12 -67.84 14.06
CA CYS A 836 -23.72 -67.13 12.94
C CYS A 836 -23.02 -65.77 12.71
N ARG A 837 -22.98 -65.30 11.45
CA ARG A 837 -22.25 -64.11 11.02
C ARG A 837 -23.14 -63.10 10.31
N SER A 838 -22.86 -61.81 10.51
CA SER A 838 -23.51 -60.69 9.83
C SER A 838 -22.46 -59.70 9.32
N THR A 839 -22.74 -59.00 8.21
CA THR A 839 -21.87 -57.95 7.67
C THR A 839 -22.67 -56.77 7.13
N LYS A 840 -22.15 -55.55 7.28
CA LYS A 840 -22.74 -54.31 6.74
C LYS A 840 -21.65 -53.44 6.12
N THR A 841 -21.93 -52.78 5.00
CA THR A 841 -20.95 -51.95 4.26
C THR A 841 -21.30 -50.47 4.33
N VAL A 842 -20.28 -49.61 4.35
CA VAL A 842 -20.42 -48.15 4.26
C VAL A 842 -19.41 -47.59 3.26
N GLN A 843 -19.87 -46.72 2.35
CA GLN A 843 -19.02 -46.02 1.40
C GLN A 843 -18.64 -44.65 1.97
N ILE A 844 -17.34 -44.36 2.04
CA ILE A 844 -16.85 -43.07 2.53
C ILE A 844 -16.46 -42.20 1.33
N LEU A 845 -17.03 -40.98 1.29
CA LEU A 845 -16.78 -39.98 0.26
C LEU A 845 -15.92 -38.84 0.84
N GLN A 846 -15.18 -38.14 -0.02
CA GLN A 846 -14.47 -36.91 0.34
C GLN A 846 -14.71 -35.80 -0.69
N ASP A 847 -14.89 -34.57 -0.19
CA ASP A 847 -15.00 -33.33 -0.96
C ASP A 847 -13.82 -32.41 -0.62
N ILE A 848 -12.84 -32.42 -1.52
CA ILE A 848 -11.59 -31.66 -1.43
C ILE A 848 -11.43 -30.70 -2.62
N ARG A 849 -12.56 -30.19 -3.13
CA ARG A 849 -12.61 -29.23 -4.25
C ARG A 849 -12.14 -27.85 -3.80
N ILE A 850 -11.00 -27.39 -4.32
CA ILE A 850 -10.46 -26.04 -4.05
C ILE A 850 -11.25 -24.94 -4.80
N PRO A 851 -11.40 -23.72 -4.22
CA PRO A 851 -11.98 -22.60 -4.94
C PRO A 851 -11.04 -22.12 -6.05
N LYS A 852 -11.56 -21.90 -7.27
CA LYS A 852 -10.77 -21.41 -8.41
C LYS A 852 -11.13 -19.97 -8.76
N PHE A 853 -10.14 -19.09 -8.63
CA PHE A 853 -10.24 -17.68 -8.98
C PHE A 853 -8.91 -17.17 -9.53
N THR A 854 -8.95 -16.07 -10.29
CA THR A 854 -7.79 -15.24 -10.62
C THR A 854 -7.98 -13.86 -10.00
N ILE A 855 -6.97 -13.00 -10.04
CA ILE A 855 -7.10 -11.59 -9.62
C ILE A 855 -6.99 -10.71 -10.87
N SER A 856 -7.84 -9.68 -10.96
CA SER A 856 -7.75 -8.64 -11.97
C SER A 856 -7.81 -7.26 -11.32
N ALA A 857 -7.21 -6.25 -11.95
CA ALA A 857 -7.57 -4.88 -11.67
C ALA A 857 -9.02 -4.62 -12.15
N LEU A 858 -9.77 -3.85 -11.35
CA LEU A 858 -11.09 -3.31 -11.68
C LEU A 858 -10.97 -1.87 -12.22
N THR A 859 -9.95 -1.13 -11.77
CA THR A 859 -9.62 0.22 -12.24
C THR A 859 -8.39 0.16 -13.17
N ASN A 860 -7.42 1.05 -12.96
CA ASN A 860 -6.08 0.99 -13.53
C ASN A 860 -5.29 -0.22 -13.03
N SER A 861 -4.36 -0.73 -13.84
CA SER A 861 -3.44 -1.83 -13.47
C SER A 861 -2.08 -1.36 -12.92
N VAL A 862 -1.84 -0.05 -12.95
CA VAL A 862 -0.58 0.61 -12.57
C VAL A 862 -0.91 1.84 -11.74
N ILE A 863 -0.22 2.06 -10.63
CA ILE A 863 -0.30 3.28 -9.83
C ILE A 863 0.43 4.41 -10.57
N THR A 864 -0.24 5.55 -10.79
CA THR A 864 0.32 6.70 -11.52
C THR A 864 0.04 8.00 -10.78
N CYS A 865 0.56 9.15 -11.24
CA CYS A 865 0.21 10.44 -10.63
C CYS A 865 -1.25 10.85 -10.91
N LYS A 866 -1.89 10.27 -11.93
CA LYS A 866 -3.32 10.47 -12.22
C LYS A 866 -4.23 9.60 -11.32
N ASN A 867 -3.83 8.36 -11.07
CA ASN A 867 -4.57 7.39 -10.27
C ASN A 867 -3.62 6.82 -9.20
N LEU A 868 -3.70 7.33 -7.97
CA LEU A 868 -2.77 7.02 -6.88
C LEU A 868 -3.00 5.64 -6.24
N ASP A 869 -4.06 4.95 -6.66
CA ASP A 869 -4.52 3.69 -6.12
C ASP A 869 -4.95 2.71 -7.24
N VAL A 870 -4.98 1.42 -6.93
CA VAL A 870 -5.39 0.33 -7.82
C VAL A 870 -6.33 -0.60 -7.07
N VAL A 871 -7.57 -0.72 -7.55
CA VAL A 871 -8.56 -1.65 -7.00
C VAL A 871 -8.40 -3.00 -7.70
N ILE A 872 -8.04 -4.03 -6.95
CA ILE A 872 -7.99 -5.42 -7.41
C ILE A 872 -9.18 -6.22 -6.87
N VAL A 873 -9.70 -7.12 -7.73
CA VAL A 873 -10.88 -7.95 -7.47
C VAL A 873 -10.61 -9.41 -7.85
N PRO A 874 -11.27 -10.38 -7.18
CA PRO A 874 -11.17 -11.79 -7.53
C PRO A 874 -12.16 -12.10 -8.67
N ILE A 875 -11.65 -12.61 -9.78
CA ILE A 875 -12.44 -13.06 -10.92
C ILE A 875 -12.66 -14.57 -10.79
N ILE A 876 -13.92 -14.96 -10.60
CA ILE A 876 -14.34 -16.36 -10.53
C ILE A 876 -14.55 -16.86 -11.96
N THR A 877 -13.77 -17.85 -12.40
CA THR A 877 -14.10 -18.57 -13.65
C THR A 877 -15.27 -19.53 -13.38
N PRO A 878 -16.42 -19.40 -14.05
CA PRO A 878 -17.60 -20.23 -13.79
C PRO A 878 -17.42 -21.64 -14.39
N THR A 879 -16.71 -22.50 -13.67
CA THR A 879 -16.76 -23.95 -13.88
C THR A 879 -17.87 -24.53 -13.01
N LEU A 880 -18.84 -25.17 -13.68
CA LEU A 880 -20.13 -25.65 -13.16
C LEU A 880 -20.06 -26.40 -11.80
N ALA A 881 -20.34 -25.69 -10.70
CA ALA A 881 -20.99 -26.22 -9.50
C ALA A 881 -21.48 -25.08 -8.59
N VAL A 882 -22.65 -25.27 -7.99
CA VAL A 882 -23.36 -24.30 -7.15
C VAL A 882 -22.55 -23.87 -5.90
N ALA A 883 -22.55 -22.55 -5.65
CA ALA A 883 -22.32 -21.91 -4.34
C ALA A 883 -21.06 -22.31 -3.53
N LEU A 884 -19.87 -22.07 -4.07
CA LEU A 884 -18.77 -21.59 -3.22
C LEU A 884 -18.87 -20.06 -3.18
N VAL A 885 -19.38 -19.48 -2.07
CA VAL A 885 -19.20 -18.05 -1.77
C VAL A 885 -17.86 -17.94 -1.04
N PRO A 886 -16.76 -17.56 -1.70
CA PRO A 886 -15.46 -17.67 -1.07
C PRO A 886 -15.22 -16.42 -0.21
N THR A 887 -14.72 -16.60 1.01
CA THR A 887 -14.14 -15.48 1.75
C THR A 887 -12.74 -15.22 1.21
N TYR A 888 -12.39 -13.95 1.01
CA TYR A 888 -11.07 -13.54 0.51
C TYR A 888 -10.35 -12.69 1.56
N ILE A 889 -9.08 -13.00 1.80
CA ILE A 889 -8.16 -12.21 2.62
C ILE A 889 -7.00 -11.78 1.74
N TRP A 890 -6.75 -10.47 1.67
CA TRP A 890 -5.74 -9.83 0.83
C TRP A 890 -4.51 -9.49 1.65
N TYR A 891 -3.37 -9.99 1.23
CA TYR A 891 -2.06 -9.73 1.81
C TYR A 891 -1.31 -8.76 0.88
N PRO A 892 -1.13 -7.49 1.28
CA PRO A 892 -0.25 -6.56 0.58
C PRO A 892 1.23 -6.99 0.71
N PRO A 893 2.16 -6.41 -0.07
CA PRO A 893 3.59 -6.72 -0.02
C PRO A 893 4.21 -6.57 1.38
N VAL A 894 3.68 -5.63 2.17
CA VAL A 894 4.02 -5.41 3.57
C VAL A 894 2.73 -5.07 4.33
N GLY A 895 2.40 -5.82 5.37
CA GLY A 895 1.25 -5.55 6.25
C GLY A 895 0.42 -6.79 6.60
N PRO A 896 -0.59 -6.63 7.49
CA PRO A 896 -1.52 -7.69 7.85
C PRO A 896 -2.51 -7.99 6.71
N GLY A 897 -3.10 -9.20 6.73
CA GLY A 897 -4.14 -9.60 5.79
C GLY A 897 -5.47 -8.86 6.05
N VAL A 898 -6.09 -8.34 4.99
CA VAL A 898 -7.35 -7.58 5.04
C VAL A 898 -8.48 -8.38 4.38
N PRO A 899 -9.58 -8.70 5.09
CA PRO A 899 -10.72 -9.41 4.50
C PRO A 899 -11.56 -8.47 3.61
N GLY A 900 -12.00 -8.95 2.44
CA GLY A 900 -12.90 -8.19 1.56
C GLY A 900 -13.09 -8.78 0.16
N SER A 901 -14.21 -8.48 -0.49
CA SER A 901 -14.48 -8.88 -1.89
C SER A 901 -13.70 -8.09 -2.94
N GLN A 902 -13.01 -7.03 -2.53
CA GLN A 902 -12.11 -6.20 -3.32
C GLN A 902 -11.02 -5.65 -2.39
N PHE A 903 -9.87 -5.27 -2.94
CA PHE A 903 -8.79 -4.63 -2.20
C PHE A 903 -8.30 -3.41 -2.98
N ASN A 904 -8.28 -2.26 -2.33
CA ASN A 904 -7.71 -1.05 -2.91
C ASN A 904 -6.28 -0.86 -2.37
N SER A 905 -5.30 -0.76 -3.25
CA SER A 905 -3.89 -0.62 -2.88
C SER A 905 -3.27 0.65 -3.43
N THR A 906 -2.58 1.38 -2.56
CA THR A 906 -1.67 2.49 -2.89
C THR A 906 -0.20 2.05 -2.93
N ALA A 907 0.08 0.77 -2.71
CA ALA A 907 1.43 0.21 -2.72
C ALA A 907 1.67 -0.62 -3.99
N ALA A 908 2.82 -0.43 -4.63
CA ALA A 908 3.27 -1.33 -5.69
C ALA A 908 3.86 -2.62 -5.10
N GLY A 909 3.80 -3.71 -5.88
CA GLY A 909 4.37 -5.00 -5.54
C GLY A 909 3.39 -6.17 -5.61
N SER A 910 3.84 -7.31 -5.11
CA SER A 910 3.11 -8.58 -5.11
C SER A 910 2.02 -8.64 -4.03
N HIS A 911 0.76 -8.65 -4.45
CA HIS A 911 -0.42 -8.79 -3.60
C HIS A 911 -0.96 -10.22 -3.70
N THR A 912 -1.08 -10.92 -2.58
CA THR A 912 -1.59 -12.30 -2.57
C THR A 912 -2.97 -12.33 -1.92
N SER A 913 -3.96 -12.91 -2.60
CA SER A 913 -5.27 -13.19 -2.02
C SER A 913 -5.34 -14.67 -1.64
N ILE A 914 -5.80 -14.97 -0.43
CA ILE A 914 -6.17 -16.31 0.00
C ILE A 914 -7.70 -16.39 0.05
N SER A 915 -8.24 -17.39 -0.65
CA SER A 915 -9.66 -17.66 -0.76
C SER A 915 -10.02 -18.95 -0.02
N THR A 916 -11.04 -18.92 0.84
CA THR A 916 -11.50 -20.10 1.59
C THR A 916 -12.92 -20.49 1.17
N SER A 917 -13.11 -21.77 0.85
CA SER A 917 -14.41 -22.36 0.55
C SER A 917 -15.26 -22.51 1.82
N VAL A 918 -16.42 -21.86 1.85
CA VAL A 918 -17.40 -21.97 2.95
C VAL A 918 -18.07 -23.35 3.05
N VAL A 919 -18.01 -24.16 1.99
CA VAL A 919 -18.70 -25.47 1.92
C VAL A 919 -17.82 -26.60 2.48
N ASN A 920 -16.56 -26.67 2.05
CA ASN A 920 -15.64 -27.78 2.38
C ASN A 920 -14.33 -27.33 3.07
N GLY A 921 -14.16 -26.04 3.36
CA GLY A 921 -13.00 -25.48 4.06
C GLY A 921 -11.70 -25.41 3.26
N CYS A 922 -11.70 -25.85 1.99
CA CYS A 922 -10.48 -25.87 1.18
C CYS A 922 -10.05 -24.45 0.77
N THR A 923 -8.74 -24.18 0.82
CA THR A 923 -8.17 -22.87 0.49
C THR A 923 -7.46 -22.88 -0.86
N ALA A 924 -7.43 -21.73 -1.53
CA ALA A 924 -6.57 -21.48 -2.69
C ALA A 924 -5.97 -20.07 -2.62
N SER A 925 -4.78 -19.88 -3.19
CA SER A 925 -4.10 -18.57 -3.26
C SER A 925 -3.89 -18.13 -4.70
N ALA A 926 -4.06 -16.83 -4.96
CA ALA A 926 -3.69 -16.19 -6.22
C ALA A 926 -2.88 -14.92 -5.93
N THR A 927 -2.03 -14.51 -6.86
CA THR A 927 -1.15 -13.34 -6.70
C THR A 927 -1.29 -12.40 -7.89
N TYR A 928 -1.29 -11.08 -7.62
CA TYR A 928 -1.31 -10.01 -8.60
C TYR A 928 -0.18 -9.01 -8.32
N ILE A 929 0.54 -8.59 -9.34
CA ILE A 929 1.63 -7.61 -9.19
C ILE A 929 1.12 -6.25 -9.65
N ILE A 930 1.03 -5.31 -8.72
CA ILE A 930 0.71 -3.91 -9.02
C ILE A 930 2.02 -3.19 -9.34
N ALA A 931 2.14 -2.62 -10.53
CA ALA A 931 3.28 -1.77 -10.88
C ALA A 931 3.03 -0.31 -10.46
N SER A 932 4.09 0.48 -10.37
CA SER A 932 4.00 1.94 -10.25
C SER A 932 4.79 2.60 -11.36
N ASP A 933 4.17 3.58 -12.00
CA ASP A 933 4.82 4.57 -12.85
C ASP A 933 4.39 5.96 -12.38
N GLN A 934 5.12 6.46 -11.38
CA GLN A 934 5.00 7.83 -10.88
C GLN A 934 6.19 8.68 -11.35
N THR A 935 6.80 8.35 -12.49
CA THR A 935 8.00 9.04 -12.98
C THR A 935 7.62 10.36 -13.67
N PRO A 936 8.02 11.54 -13.15
CA PRO A 936 7.73 12.81 -13.80
C PRO A 936 8.66 13.06 -15.00
N PRO A 937 8.29 13.94 -15.96
CA PRO A 937 9.16 14.31 -17.08
C PRO A 937 10.47 14.93 -16.58
N ALA A 938 11.61 14.28 -16.86
CA ALA A 938 12.91 14.72 -16.37
C ALA A 938 13.42 15.95 -17.16
N LEU A 939 13.16 17.15 -16.63
CA LEU A 939 13.66 18.40 -17.20
C LEU A 939 15.19 18.51 -17.02
N GLY A 940 15.88 18.88 -18.09
CA GLY A 940 17.31 19.16 -18.11
C GLY A 940 17.65 20.53 -17.52
N ALA A 941 18.95 20.86 -17.49
CA ALA A 941 19.43 22.13 -16.97
C ALA A 941 18.79 23.34 -17.68
N THR A 942 18.42 24.35 -16.89
CA THR A 942 17.79 25.58 -17.36
C THR A 942 18.79 26.46 -18.12
N GLY A 943 18.70 26.49 -19.44
CA GLY A 943 19.48 27.39 -20.28
C GLY A 943 19.01 28.84 -20.18
N LEU A 944 19.95 29.79 -20.30
CA LEU A 944 19.64 31.20 -20.51
C LEU A 944 19.29 31.42 -22.00
N PHE A 945 18.19 32.13 -22.25
CA PHE A 945 17.78 32.51 -23.61
C PHE A 945 18.05 34.00 -23.81
N THR A 946 18.71 34.38 -24.91
CA THR A 946 18.96 35.81 -25.22
C THR A 946 17.97 36.33 -26.25
N LEU A 947 17.43 37.52 -26.03
CA LEU A 947 16.67 38.28 -27.02
C LEU A 947 17.67 39.09 -27.89
N ASP A 948 17.86 38.77 -29.18
CA ASP A 948 18.86 39.46 -30.03
C ASP A 948 18.57 40.98 -30.14
N CYS A 949 19.57 41.77 -30.52
CA CYS A 949 19.48 43.23 -30.66
C CYS A 949 18.75 43.68 -31.95
N ALA A 950 17.61 43.08 -32.30
CA ALA A 950 16.82 43.47 -33.48
C ALA A 950 15.75 44.54 -33.14
N ASN A 951 15.11 45.12 -34.16
CA ASN A 951 14.00 46.08 -33.97
C ASN A 951 12.71 45.42 -33.46
N ASN A 952 12.50 44.13 -33.76
CA ASN A 952 11.41 43.31 -33.26
C ASN A 952 11.99 41.93 -32.91
N PRO A 953 12.77 41.81 -31.82
CA PRO A 953 13.51 40.60 -31.55
C PRO A 953 12.61 39.55 -30.92
N THR A 954 12.81 38.30 -31.32
CA THR A 954 12.11 37.15 -30.75
C THR A 954 13.11 36.09 -30.31
N SER A 955 12.75 35.36 -29.25
CA SER A 955 13.50 34.20 -28.77
C SER A 955 12.56 33.01 -28.63
N SER A 956 13.05 31.82 -28.96
CA SER A 956 12.28 30.57 -28.89
C SER A 956 12.78 29.73 -27.73
N ILE A 957 11.97 29.66 -26.68
CA ILE A 957 12.23 28.88 -25.48
C ILE A 957 11.79 27.44 -25.74
N THR A 958 12.72 26.51 -25.66
CA THR A 958 12.44 25.06 -25.71
C THR A 958 12.90 24.42 -24.40
N PRO A 959 12.05 23.66 -23.71
CA PRO A 959 12.43 23.00 -22.48
C PRO A 959 13.32 21.81 -22.80
N SER A 960 14.48 21.72 -22.14
CA SER A 960 15.33 20.54 -22.23
C SER A 960 14.62 19.39 -21.52
N ILE A 961 14.37 18.28 -22.20
CA ILE A 961 13.81 17.05 -21.61
C ILE A 961 14.80 15.92 -21.83
N THR A 962 15.09 15.18 -20.77
CA THR A 962 15.99 14.02 -20.78
C THR A 962 15.16 12.72 -20.76
N GLY A 963 15.50 11.78 -21.63
CA GLY A 963 14.75 10.52 -21.80
C GLY A 963 13.76 10.54 -22.96
N SER A 964 12.59 9.92 -22.78
CA SER A 964 11.52 9.93 -23.80
C SER A 964 11.02 11.35 -24.05
N THR A 965 10.66 11.68 -25.30
CA THR A 965 10.16 13.01 -25.72
C THR A 965 8.71 12.97 -26.23
N THR A 966 8.09 11.80 -26.30
CA THR A 966 6.71 11.60 -26.77
C THR A 966 5.75 11.39 -25.60
N GLY A 967 4.51 11.88 -25.72
CA GLY A 967 3.50 11.74 -24.67
C GLY A 967 3.51 12.87 -23.63
N PHE A 968 3.89 14.09 -24.02
CA PHE A 968 3.84 15.27 -23.16
C PHE A 968 2.87 16.33 -23.68
N THR A 969 2.19 17.00 -22.75
CA THR A 969 1.51 18.28 -22.98
C THR A 969 2.22 19.40 -22.22
N TYR A 970 2.17 20.60 -22.76
CA TYR A 970 2.88 21.78 -22.25
C TYR A 970 1.87 22.86 -21.88
N SER A 971 2.16 23.62 -20.82
CA SER A 971 1.41 24.82 -20.45
C SER A 971 2.38 25.89 -19.97
N TRP A 972 2.43 27.02 -20.68
CA TRP A 972 3.35 28.12 -20.41
C TRP A 972 2.68 29.25 -19.63
N THR A 973 3.36 29.74 -18.60
CA THR A 973 3.07 31.00 -17.92
C THR A 973 4.13 32.02 -18.29
N VAL A 974 3.69 33.21 -18.70
CA VAL A 974 4.53 34.22 -19.36
C VAL A 974 4.43 35.57 -18.63
N PRO A 975 5.46 36.43 -18.68
CA PRO A 975 5.39 37.77 -18.08
C PRO A 975 4.26 38.62 -18.70
N PRO A 976 3.61 39.51 -17.91
CA PRO A 976 2.59 40.42 -18.43
C PRO A 976 3.12 41.27 -19.60
N GLY A 977 2.33 41.35 -20.68
CA GLY A 977 2.70 42.11 -21.89
C GLY A 977 3.57 41.34 -22.90
N ALA A 978 3.96 40.09 -22.64
CA ALA A 978 4.66 39.26 -23.61
C ALA A 978 3.75 38.93 -24.81
N LEU A 979 4.16 39.33 -26.02
CA LEU A 979 3.57 38.80 -27.26
C LEU A 979 4.15 37.41 -27.49
N THR A 980 3.29 36.40 -27.41
CA THR A 980 3.72 34.99 -27.50
C THR A 980 2.89 34.20 -28.51
N SER A 981 3.53 33.19 -29.10
CA SER A 981 2.85 32.15 -29.85
C SER A 981 3.04 30.79 -29.17
N ALA A 982 1.98 29.97 -29.20
CA ALA A 982 1.93 28.60 -28.68
C ALA A 982 2.14 28.43 -27.15
N LEU A 983 1.27 29.03 -26.33
CA LEU A 983 1.20 28.78 -24.86
C LEU A 983 0.99 27.30 -24.46
N THR A 984 0.65 26.43 -25.39
CA THR A 984 0.49 24.97 -25.21
C THR A 984 1.48 24.13 -26.05
N GLY A 985 2.44 24.78 -26.73
CA GLY A 985 3.42 24.13 -27.59
C GLY A 985 4.67 23.64 -26.83
N SER A 986 5.39 22.71 -27.43
CA SER A 986 6.72 22.27 -26.95
C SER A 986 7.82 23.33 -27.13
N ALA A 987 7.53 24.42 -27.85
CA ALA A 987 8.36 25.60 -27.96
C ALA A 987 7.48 26.85 -27.78
N LEU A 988 7.92 27.80 -26.97
CA LEU A 988 7.27 29.10 -26.80
C LEU A 988 8.12 30.18 -27.45
N THR A 989 7.54 30.98 -28.35
CA THR A 989 8.23 32.16 -28.89
C THR A 989 7.78 33.41 -28.15
N THR A 990 8.72 34.29 -27.77
CA THR A 990 8.43 35.54 -27.05
C THR A 990 9.28 36.72 -27.54
N ASN A 991 8.82 37.95 -27.28
CA ASN A 991 9.43 39.21 -27.70
C ASN A 991 9.91 40.10 -26.53
N ILE A 992 9.80 39.66 -25.27
CA ILE A 992 10.27 40.41 -24.10
C ILE A 992 11.15 39.56 -23.20
N THR A 993 11.88 40.24 -22.33
CA THR A 993 12.73 39.63 -21.30
C THR A 993 11.94 39.32 -20.03
N GLY A 994 12.37 38.33 -19.25
CA GLY A 994 11.74 37.95 -17.98
C GLY A 994 11.78 36.44 -17.72
N LEU A 995 11.08 36.02 -16.66
CA LEU A 995 10.95 34.62 -16.27
C LEU A 995 9.70 33.97 -16.87
N TYR A 996 9.91 32.82 -17.51
CA TYR A 996 8.89 32.00 -18.13
C TYR A 996 8.82 30.66 -17.41
N PHE A 997 7.62 30.20 -17.09
CA PHE A 997 7.41 28.90 -16.47
C PHE A 997 6.72 27.97 -17.45
N VAL A 998 7.16 26.72 -17.53
CA VAL A 998 6.45 25.66 -18.26
C VAL A 998 6.08 24.54 -17.30
N MET A 999 4.83 24.13 -17.33
CA MET A 999 4.38 22.87 -16.78
C MET A 999 4.36 21.85 -17.91
N VAL A 1000 5.17 20.79 -17.78
CA VAL A 1000 5.21 19.65 -18.68
C VAL A 1000 4.50 18.49 -17.99
N THR A 1001 3.46 17.96 -18.62
CA THR A 1001 2.63 16.87 -18.08
C THR A 1001 2.78 15.63 -18.96
N ASN A 1002 3.16 14.50 -18.36
CA ASN A 1002 3.12 13.19 -19.01
C ASN A 1002 1.66 12.75 -19.17
N THR A 1003 1.22 12.53 -20.41
CA THR A 1003 -0.17 12.18 -20.74
C THR A 1003 -0.51 10.73 -20.40
N ILE A 1004 0.50 9.87 -20.21
CA ILE A 1004 0.35 8.45 -19.88
C ILE A 1004 0.13 8.28 -18.37
N ASN A 1005 1.01 8.85 -17.54
CA ASN A 1005 0.97 8.68 -16.08
C ASN A 1005 0.45 9.90 -15.29
N GLY A 1006 0.22 11.04 -15.96
CA GLY A 1006 -0.29 12.27 -15.35
C GLY A 1006 0.72 13.05 -14.51
N CYS A 1007 1.97 12.61 -14.42
CA CYS A 1007 2.99 13.27 -13.61
C CYS A 1007 3.44 14.57 -14.27
N VAL A 1008 3.66 15.60 -13.44
CA VAL A 1008 4.02 16.96 -13.89
C VAL A 1008 5.46 17.30 -13.53
N SER A 1009 6.06 18.21 -14.28
CA SER A 1009 7.29 18.90 -13.90
C SER A 1009 7.23 20.36 -14.33
N ILE A 1010 7.78 21.24 -13.48
CA ILE A 1010 7.76 22.68 -13.69
C ILE A 1010 9.20 23.12 -13.94
N GLY A 1011 9.44 23.76 -15.09
CA GLY A 1011 10.71 24.38 -15.44
C GLY A 1011 10.58 25.91 -15.45
N SER A 1012 11.63 26.61 -15.01
CA SER A 1012 11.76 28.06 -15.13
C SER A 1012 12.87 28.41 -16.11
N TYR A 1013 12.58 29.29 -17.08
CA TYR A 1013 13.52 29.74 -18.10
C TYR A 1013 13.58 31.25 -18.10
N GLU A 1014 14.79 31.81 -18.10
CA GLU A 1014 15.01 33.25 -18.11
C GLU A 1014 15.38 33.72 -19.52
N VAL A 1015 14.65 34.72 -20.01
CA VAL A 1015 14.97 35.45 -21.23
C VAL A 1015 15.64 36.77 -20.83
N ILE A 1016 16.92 36.89 -21.13
CA ILE A 1016 17.73 38.08 -20.85
C ILE A 1016 17.90 38.94 -22.12
N PRO A 1017 18.10 40.27 -21.99
CA PRO A 1017 18.39 41.11 -23.15
C PRO A 1017 19.74 40.71 -23.75
N GLY A 1018 19.81 40.60 -25.07
CA GLY A 1018 21.06 40.41 -25.80
C GLY A 1018 21.92 41.67 -25.76
N ALA A 1019 23.21 41.48 -25.98
CA ALA A 1019 24.20 42.54 -26.10
C ALA A 1019 24.84 42.54 -27.49
N ILE A 1020 25.34 43.70 -27.90
CA ILE A 1020 26.29 43.86 -28.99
C ILE A 1020 27.68 44.11 -28.39
N ASN A 1021 28.70 43.46 -28.93
CA ASN A 1021 30.09 43.66 -28.55
C ASN A 1021 30.81 44.38 -29.69
N ALA A 1022 31.30 45.59 -29.43
CA ALA A 1022 32.11 46.39 -30.32
C ALA A 1022 33.55 45.87 -30.34
N SER A 1023 34.06 45.54 -31.52
CA SER A 1023 35.46 45.13 -31.67
C SER A 1023 35.97 45.41 -33.07
N PHE A 1024 37.26 45.72 -33.17
CA PHE A 1024 37.97 45.83 -34.44
C PHE A 1024 39.46 45.52 -34.29
N THR A 1025 40.12 45.35 -35.43
CA THR A 1025 41.58 45.30 -35.57
C THR A 1025 42.04 46.39 -36.53
N ALA A 1026 43.26 46.89 -36.34
CA ALA A 1026 43.90 47.89 -37.19
C ALA A 1026 45.23 47.31 -37.68
N ILE A 1027 45.51 47.42 -38.99
CA ILE A 1027 46.68 46.81 -39.62
C ILE A 1027 47.27 47.79 -40.65
N PRO A 1028 48.54 48.22 -40.51
CA PRO A 1028 49.34 48.21 -39.28
C PRO A 1028 48.77 49.19 -38.24
N ASP A 1029 49.04 49.00 -36.94
CA ASP A 1029 48.65 49.93 -35.87
C ASP A 1029 49.77 50.96 -35.52
N HIS A 1030 50.94 50.81 -36.12
CA HIS A 1030 52.08 51.72 -35.99
C HIS A 1030 52.85 51.85 -37.32
N GLY A 1031 53.58 52.96 -37.51
CA GLY A 1031 54.48 53.14 -38.64
C GLY A 1031 54.84 54.61 -38.92
N PHE A 1032 55.36 54.88 -40.11
CA PHE A 1032 55.89 56.20 -40.50
C PHE A 1032 54.97 56.92 -41.50
N VAL A 1033 54.99 58.25 -41.51
CA VAL A 1033 54.24 59.05 -42.49
C VAL A 1033 54.73 58.81 -43.93
N PRO A 1034 53.84 58.70 -44.93
CA PRO A 1034 52.38 58.57 -44.81
C PRO A 1034 51.98 57.13 -44.45
N LEU A 1035 51.31 56.93 -43.31
CA LEU A 1035 50.85 55.61 -42.87
C LEU A 1035 49.44 55.35 -43.39
N SER A 1036 49.23 54.25 -44.12
CA SER A 1036 47.88 53.80 -44.52
C SER A 1036 47.48 52.59 -43.67
N VAL A 1037 46.34 52.70 -42.99
CA VAL A 1037 45.85 51.69 -42.04
C VAL A 1037 44.51 51.14 -42.51
N THR A 1038 44.38 49.81 -42.51
CA THR A 1038 43.11 49.10 -42.73
C THR A 1038 42.50 48.70 -41.39
N PHE A 1039 41.20 48.92 -41.22
CA PHE A 1039 40.42 48.58 -40.05
C PHE A 1039 39.42 47.48 -40.38
N ASN A 1040 39.55 46.31 -39.75
CA ASN A 1040 38.59 45.22 -39.91
C ASN A 1040 37.60 45.24 -38.74
N ASN A 1041 36.30 45.29 -39.03
CA ASN A 1041 35.28 45.21 -38.00
C ASN A 1041 35.08 43.75 -37.53
N ASN A 1042 35.25 43.52 -36.23
CA ASN A 1042 35.12 42.22 -35.57
C ASN A 1042 33.89 42.17 -34.62
N SER A 1043 32.99 43.14 -34.70
CA SER A 1043 31.83 43.28 -33.82
C SER A 1043 30.74 42.23 -34.08
N SER A 1044 30.04 41.81 -33.02
CA SER A 1044 29.04 40.73 -33.08
C SER A 1044 27.96 40.84 -32.00
N THR A 1045 26.77 40.27 -32.24
CA THR A 1045 25.78 39.96 -31.19
C THR A 1045 25.73 38.45 -30.93
N SER A 1046 24.90 38.01 -29.97
CA SER A 1046 24.63 36.58 -29.74
C SER A 1046 24.03 35.84 -30.95
N ALA A 1047 23.51 36.58 -31.95
CA ALA A 1047 23.04 36.04 -33.23
C ALA A 1047 24.04 36.25 -34.39
N GLY A 1048 25.30 36.62 -34.11
CA GLY A 1048 26.35 36.84 -35.10
C GLY A 1048 26.52 38.31 -35.54
N ALA A 1049 27.30 38.52 -36.61
CA ALA A 1049 27.77 39.85 -37.05
C ALA A 1049 26.86 40.54 -38.10
N SER A 1050 25.77 39.90 -38.53
CA SER A 1050 24.90 40.43 -39.59
C SER A 1050 24.07 41.64 -39.13
N SER A 1051 23.82 42.58 -40.05
CA SER A 1051 22.95 43.76 -39.86
C SER A 1051 23.43 44.74 -38.77
N ILE A 1052 24.72 44.71 -38.44
CA ILE A 1052 25.36 45.70 -37.59
C ILE A 1052 25.66 46.96 -38.43
N ILE A 1053 25.18 48.11 -37.96
CA ILE A 1053 25.53 49.43 -38.49
C ILE A 1053 26.78 49.91 -37.75
N SER A 1054 27.78 50.38 -38.47
CA SER A 1054 29.10 50.73 -37.93
C SER A 1054 29.45 52.16 -38.27
N THR A 1055 29.81 52.97 -37.28
CA THR A 1055 30.20 54.38 -37.45
C THR A 1055 31.63 54.58 -36.94
N TRP A 1056 32.50 55.04 -37.84
CA TRP A 1056 33.94 55.17 -37.59
C TRP A 1056 34.39 56.63 -37.48
N GLY A 1057 35.14 56.95 -36.43
CA GLY A 1057 35.93 58.17 -36.33
C GLY A 1057 37.42 57.85 -36.24
N TYR A 1058 38.22 58.27 -37.24
CA TYR A 1058 39.62 57.85 -37.40
C TYR A 1058 40.66 58.74 -36.67
N GLY A 1059 40.22 59.77 -35.96
CA GLY A 1059 41.07 60.68 -35.19
C GLY A 1059 41.89 61.71 -35.99
N ASN A 1060 42.01 61.55 -37.32
CA ASN A 1060 42.79 62.41 -38.21
C ASN A 1060 42.02 63.59 -38.85
N GLY A 1061 40.79 63.88 -38.37
CA GLY A 1061 39.92 64.90 -38.95
C GLY A 1061 39.17 64.49 -40.22
N ALA A 1062 39.30 63.24 -40.67
CA ALA A 1062 38.46 62.70 -41.75
C ALA A 1062 36.99 62.59 -41.32
N VAL A 1063 36.08 62.69 -42.30
CA VAL A 1063 34.63 62.61 -42.09
C VAL A 1063 34.23 61.25 -41.50
N THR A 1064 33.38 61.28 -40.47
CA THR A 1064 32.82 60.09 -39.83
C THR A 1064 32.09 59.22 -40.86
N GLN A 1065 32.51 57.96 -41.04
CA GLN A 1065 31.94 57.08 -42.04
C GLN A 1065 30.97 56.09 -41.41
N THR A 1066 29.71 56.10 -41.86
CA THR A 1066 28.71 55.07 -41.51
C THR A 1066 28.70 54.01 -42.60
N VAL A 1067 28.99 52.76 -42.21
CA VAL A 1067 29.05 51.59 -43.10
C VAL A 1067 28.06 50.53 -42.63
N TYR A 1068 27.37 49.92 -43.57
CA TYR A 1068 26.53 48.75 -43.33
C TYR A 1068 27.38 47.48 -43.46
N ASN A 1069 27.31 46.60 -42.46
CA ASN A 1069 28.01 45.31 -42.41
C ASN A 1069 29.55 45.39 -42.21
N THR A 1070 30.19 44.23 -42.04
CA THR A 1070 31.61 44.05 -41.63
C THR A 1070 32.65 44.32 -42.73
N GLN A 1071 32.41 45.28 -43.63
CA GLN A 1071 33.40 45.63 -44.66
C GLN A 1071 34.61 46.33 -44.02
N PRO A 1072 35.84 45.99 -44.41
CA PRO A 1072 37.03 46.68 -43.92
C PRO A 1072 37.06 48.11 -44.44
N THR A 1073 37.40 49.06 -43.58
CA THR A 1073 37.60 50.47 -43.93
C THR A 1073 39.08 50.83 -43.86
N SER A 1074 39.45 52.03 -44.31
CA SER A 1074 40.85 52.47 -44.27
C SER A 1074 40.98 53.97 -44.09
N ALA A 1075 42.02 54.41 -43.39
CA ALA A 1075 42.41 55.81 -43.27
C ALA A 1075 43.92 55.98 -43.53
N SER A 1076 44.31 57.18 -43.95
CA SER A 1076 45.71 57.56 -44.13
C SER A 1076 46.09 58.67 -43.17
N TYR A 1077 47.32 58.62 -42.67
CA TYR A 1077 47.88 59.52 -41.67
C TYR A 1077 49.16 60.15 -42.23
N THR A 1078 49.08 61.44 -42.56
CA THR A 1078 50.15 62.19 -43.25
C THR A 1078 51.00 63.06 -42.32
N ALA A 1079 50.64 63.15 -41.05
CA ALA A 1079 51.41 63.81 -40.01
C ALA A 1079 51.75 62.83 -38.88
N SER A 1080 52.86 63.06 -38.18
CA SER A 1080 53.23 62.26 -37.02
C SER A 1080 52.36 62.62 -35.81
N GLY A 1081 51.92 61.62 -35.05
CA GLY A 1081 51.08 61.79 -33.89
C GLY A 1081 50.50 60.47 -33.39
N THR A 1082 49.71 60.54 -32.31
CA THR A 1082 48.90 59.42 -31.82
C THR A 1082 47.44 59.71 -32.10
N TYR A 1083 46.79 58.84 -32.88
CA TYR A 1083 45.41 59.03 -33.33
C TYR A 1083 44.47 58.07 -32.62
N SER A 1084 43.39 58.59 -32.01
CA SER A 1084 42.35 57.77 -31.39
C SER A 1084 41.29 57.40 -32.43
N VAL A 1085 41.18 56.10 -32.71
CA VAL A 1085 40.18 55.53 -33.61
C VAL A 1085 39.04 54.97 -32.76
N ILE A 1086 37.82 55.46 -33.02
CA ILE A 1086 36.60 55.07 -32.31
C ILE A 1086 35.66 54.39 -33.30
N LEU A 1087 35.18 53.20 -32.93
CA LEU A 1087 34.11 52.47 -33.61
C LEU A 1087 32.88 52.46 -32.71
N ILE A 1088 31.77 53.02 -33.19
CA ILE A 1088 30.46 52.88 -32.56
C ILE A 1088 29.66 51.90 -33.42
N VAL A 1089 29.17 50.81 -32.83
CA VAL A 1089 28.28 49.85 -33.51
C VAL A 1089 26.88 49.88 -32.94
N ARG A 1090 25.90 49.66 -33.82
CA ARG A 1090 24.48 49.61 -33.47
C ARG A 1090 23.78 48.47 -34.19
N LYS A 1091 22.95 47.72 -33.46
CA LYS A 1091 21.94 46.80 -33.99
C LYS A 1091 20.66 47.06 -33.19
N GLY A 1092 19.58 47.45 -33.88
CA GLY A 1092 18.32 47.81 -33.24
C GLY A 1092 18.45 48.91 -32.17
N SER A 1093 18.10 48.57 -30.93
CA SER A 1093 18.26 49.41 -29.74
C SER A 1093 19.64 49.32 -29.08
N CYS A 1094 20.41 48.25 -29.31
CA CYS A 1094 21.73 48.05 -28.71
C CYS A 1094 22.80 48.91 -29.40
N ILE A 1095 23.63 49.57 -28.61
CA ILE A 1095 24.78 50.37 -29.04
C ILE A 1095 25.97 49.97 -28.16
N ASP A 1096 27.14 49.79 -28.77
CA ASP A 1096 28.41 49.59 -28.05
C ASP A 1096 29.56 50.31 -28.78
N THR A 1097 30.67 50.56 -28.08
CA THR A 1097 31.79 51.39 -28.58
C THR A 1097 33.15 50.76 -28.27
N ALA A 1098 34.00 50.64 -29.29
CA ALA A 1098 35.39 50.22 -29.18
C ALA A 1098 36.34 51.35 -29.54
N MET A 1099 37.54 51.36 -28.96
CA MET A 1099 38.60 52.32 -29.29
C MET A 1099 39.98 51.65 -29.43
N ARG A 1100 40.83 52.20 -30.31
CA ARG A 1100 42.25 51.87 -30.42
C ARG A 1100 43.08 53.11 -30.73
N LEU A 1101 44.36 53.07 -30.40
CA LEU A 1101 45.33 54.10 -30.75
C LEU A 1101 46.15 53.66 -31.97
N ILE A 1102 46.47 54.59 -32.85
CA ILE A 1102 47.39 54.42 -33.99
C ILE A 1102 48.58 55.35 -33.80
N TYR A 1103 49.79 54.80 -33.92
CA TYR A 1103 51.05 55.51 -33.69
C TYR A 1103 51.76 55.84 -35.00
N VAL A 1104 51.98 57.12 -35.27
CA VAL A 1104 52.55 57.57 -36.54
C VAL A 1104 53.78 58.44 -36.28
N GLU A 1105 54.94 58.02 -36.78
CA GLU A 1105 56.22 58.73 -36.62
C GLU A 1105 56.69 59.38 -37.93
N LEU A 1106 57.70 60.23 -37.86
CA LEU A 1106 58.37 60.76 -39.06
C LEU A 1106 59.41 59.75 -39.57
N ALA A 1107 59.42 59.49 -40.88
CA ALA A 1107 60.47 58.70 -41.52
C ALA A 1107 61.87 59.31 -41.27
N SER A 1108 62.91 58.49 -41.34
CA SER A 1108 64.27 58.97 -41.12
C SER A 1108 64.76 59.81 -42.29
N LYS A 1109 65.58 60.80 -41.97
CA LYS A 1109 66.22 61.67 -42.95
C LYS A 1109 67.57 62.12 -42.41
N LEU A 1110 68.58 62.16 -43.27
CA LEU A 1110 69.91 62.64 -42.93
C LEU A 1110 70.44 63.56 -44.04
N GLU A 1111 70.69 64.82 -43.70
CA GLU A 1111 71.32 65.82 -44.55
C GLU A 1111 72.68 66.24 -43.96
N ILE A 1112 73.71 66.26 -44.81
CA ILE A 1112 75.10 66.52 -44.42
C ILE A 1112 75.56 67.87 -45.00
N PRO A 1113 75.95 68.86 -44.16
CA PRO A 1113 76.58 70.09 -44.64
C PRO A 1113 77.94 69.85 -45.32
N ASN A 1114 78.37 70.78 -46.17
CA ASN A 1114 79.64 70.70 -46.89
C ASN A 1114 80.73 71.68 -46.38
N VAL A 1115 80.38 72.62 -45.50
CA VAL A 1115 81.31 73.62 -44.95
C VAL A 1115 80.93 74.04 -43.53
N PHE A 1116 81.93 74.25 -42.68
CA PHE A 1116 81.76 74.86 -41.36
C PHE A 1116 82.97 75.75 -41.02
N THR A 1117 82.77 76.71 -40.11
CA THR A 1117 83.69 77.83 -39.86
C THR A 1117 83.97 78.00 -38.35
N PRO A 1118 84.78 77.11 -37.72
CA PRO A 1118 85.11 77.18 -36.29
C PRO A 1118 86.04 78.36 -35.94
N ASN A 1119 85.51 79.59 -36.04
CA ASN A 1119 86.20 80.87 -35.77
C ASN A 1119 85.82 81.49 -34.41
N GLY A 1120 84.79 80.98 -33.73
CA GLY A 1120 84.30 81.44 -32.43
C GLY A 1120 83.21 82.53 -32.48
N ASP A 1121 82.67 82.88 -33.64
CA ASP A 1121 81.61 83.89 -33.79
C ASP A 1121 80.18 83.39 -33.43
N LYS A 1122 80.06 82.09 -33.10
CA LYS A 1122 78.83 81.33 -32.80
C LYS A 1122 77.94 81.01 -34.01
N SER A 1123 78.37 81.33 -35.22
CA SER A 1123 77.69 81.04 -36.47
C SER A 1123 78.46 79.97 -37.26
N ASN A 1124 77.84 78.82 -37.47
CA ASN A 1124 78.43 77.71 -38.24
C ASN A 1124 79.77 77.17 -37.67
N ASP A 1125 80.07 77.43 -36.40
CA ASP A 1125 81.26 76.95 -35.66
C ASP A 1125 81.37 75.42 -35.54
N ILE A 1126 80.26 74.69 -35.72
CA ILE A 1126 80.18 73.26 -35.44
C ILE A 1126 79.56 72.55 -36.65
N PHE A 1127 80.30 71.59 -37.21
CA PHE A 1127 79.78 70.64 -38.17
C PHE A 1127 78.74 69.74 -37.48
N ARG A 1128 77.46 70.03 -37.69
CA ARG A 1128 76.32 69.25 -37.20
C ARG A 1128 75.53 68.70 -38.38
N LEU A 1129 75.07 67.47 -38.25
CA LEU A 1129 74.19 66.85 -39.25
C LEU A 1129 72.74 67.27 -38.99
N ARG A 1130 71.95 67.44 -40.05
CA ARG A 1130 70.51 67.69 -39.93
C ARG A 1130 69.81 66.35 -40.10
N ALA A 1131 69.33 65.80 -38.99
CA ALA A 1131 68.75 64.47 -38.95
C ALA A 1131 67.36 64.45 -38.31
N SER A 1132 66.49 63.54 -38.79
CA SER A 1132 65.23 63.17 -38.15
C SER A 1132 65.15 61.66 -37.99
N SER A 1133 64.57 61.22 -36.87
CA SER A 1133 64.26 59.80 -36.57
C SER A 1133 65.42 58.81 -36.79
N LEU A 1134 66.66 59.22 -36.53
CA LEU A 1134 67.78 58.28 -36.46
C LEU A 1134 67.76 57.49 -35.14
N ASN A 1135 68.20 56.24 -35.21
CA ASN A 1135 68.41 55.35 -34.08
C ASN A 1135 69.88 55.35 -33.66
N GLU A 1136 70.79 55.20 -34.62
CA GLU A 1136 72.25 55.15 -34.39
C GLU A 1136 72.98 55.97 -35.46
N ILE A 1137 74.11 56.57 -35.08
CA ILE A 1137 75.10 57.10 -36.03
C ILE A 1137 76.54 56.80 -35.58
N TYR A 1138 77.32 56.27 -36.50
CA TYR A 1138 78.77 56.10 -36.45
C TYR A 1138 79.41 56.98 -37.52
N ILE A 1139 80.44 57.75 -37.15
CA ILE A 1139 81.13 58.63 -38.09
C ILE A 1139 82.63 58.66 -37.81
N ILE A 1140 83.40 58.60 -38.89
CA ILE A 1140 84.85 58.79 -38.90
C ILE A 1140 85.17 59.97 -39.81
N ILE A 1141 86.08 60.84 -39.37
CA ILE A 1141 86.62 61.95 -40.15
C ILE A 1141 88.12 61.76 -40.35
N TYR A 1142 88.57 61.98 -41.58
CA TYR A 1142 89.94 61.84 -42.04
C TYR A 1142 90.47 63.18 -42.58
N ASP A 1143 91.76 63.42 -42.42
CA ASP A 1143 92.46 64.50 -43.12
C ASP A 1143 92.66 64.19 -44.62
N ARG A 1144 93.22 65.16 -45.35
CA ARG A 1144 93.52 65.01 -46.79
C ARG A 1144 94.55 63.94 -47.15
N TRP A 1145 95.27 63.40 -46.17
CA TRP A 1145 96.27 62.35 -46.33
C TRP A 1145 95.74 60.97 -45.95
N GLY A 1146 94.50 60.87 -45.48
CA GLY A 1146 93.86 59.62 -45.06
C GLY A 1146 94.11 59.25 -43.60
N ASN A 1147 94.68 60.13 -42.77
CA ASN A 1147 94.80 59.88 -41.32
C ASN A 1147 93.47 60.19 -40.63
N LYS A 1148 93.02 59.30 -39.73
CA LYS A 1148 91.84 59.51 -38.91
C LYS A 1148 92.07 60.65 -37.91
N VAL A 1149 91.26 61.70 -37.96
CA VAL A 1149 91.35 62.86 -37.06
C VAL A 1149 90.27 62.86 -35.97
N TYR A 1150 89.09 62.32 -36.25
CA TYR A 1150 87.96 62.28 -35.31
C TYR A 1150 87.09 61.04 -35.55
N GLU A 1151 86.49 60.49 -34.50
CA GLU A 1151 85.59 59.33 -34.54
C GLU A 1151 84.56 59.40 -33.42
N LEU A 1152 83.30 59.11 -33.75
CA LEU A 1152 82.18 59.07 -32.81
C LEU A 1152 81.22 57.92 -33.16
N THR A 1153 80.72 57.23 -32.15
CA THR A 1153 79.48 56.43 -32.21
C THR A 1153 78.46 57.08 -31.28
N SER A 1154 77.20 57.16 -31.69
CA SER A 1154 76.12 57.82 -30.96
C SER A 1154 74.82 57.04 -31.11
N ASP A 1155 74.35 56.53 -29.98
CA ASP A 1155 73.12 55.75 -29.77
C ASP A 1155 71.84 56.61 -29.74
N THR A 1156 71.99 57.92 -29.98
CA THR A 1156 70.86 58.85 -30.11
C THR A 1156 70.76 59.46 -31.52
N GLY A 1157 71.56 58.99 -32.48
CA GLY A 1157 71.62 59.57 -33.84
C GLY A 1157 72.20 60.99 -33.91
N ASN A 1158 72.72 61.55 -32.81
CA ASN A 1158 73.22 62.92 -32.74
C ASN A 1158 74.73 62.98 -32.98
N PHE A 1159 75.19 63.93 -33.79
CA PHE A 1159 76.61 64.21 -33.99
C PHE A 1159 76.90 65.72 -34.08
N ALA A 1160 78.06 66.10 -33.55
CA ALA A 1160 78.65 67.42 -33.64
C ALA A 1160 80.17 67.31 -33.66
N TRP A 1161 80.84 68.10 -34.52
CA TRP A 1161 82.30 68.24 -34.56
C TRP A 1161 82.71 69.71 -34.68
N ASP A 1162 83.66 70.15 -33.86
CA ASP A 1162 84.12 71.53 -33.72
C ASP A 1162 85.43 71.82 -34.48
N GLY A 1163 85.87 70.89 -35.33
CA GLY A 1163 87.13 71.02 -36.07
C GLY A 1163 88.38 70.74 -35.23
N LYS A 1164 88.25 70.07 -34.07
CA LYS A 1164 89.37 69.54 -33.29
C LYS A 1164 89.54 68.04 -33.51
N SER A 1165 90.78 67.58 -33.43
CA SER A 1165 91.09 66.16 -33.40
C SER A 1165 90.53 65.48 -32.14
N GLN A 1166 90.50 64.14 -32.12
CA GLN A 1166 90.08 63.34 -30.95
C GLN A 1166 90.79 63.75 -29.64
N TYR A 1167 91.97 64.36 -29.73
CA TYR A 1167 92.80 64.81 -28.60
C TYR A 1167 92.66 66.32 -28.29
N GLY A 1168 91.65 67.00 -28.85
CA GLY A 1168 91.35 68.41 -28.58
C GLY A 1168 92.25 69.44 -29.27
N LYS A 1169 93.20 69.02 -30.12
CA LYS A 1169 94.02 69.93 -30.93
C LYS A 1169 93.26 70.35 -32.19
N ASP A 1170 93.23 71.64 -32.49
CA ASP A 1170 92.65 72.20 -33.71
C ASP A 1170 93.25 71.57 -34.99
N CYS A 1171 92.38 71.06 -35.86
CA CYS A 1171 92.71 70.57 -37.19
C CYS A 1171 92.93 71.75 -38.14
N SER A 1172 93.90 71.69 -39.06
CA SER A 1172 94.20 72.81 -39.97
C SER A 1172 93.05 73.13 -40.92
N GLU A 1173 92.99 74.35 -41.45
CA GLU A 1173 92.07 74.69 -42.55
C GLU A 1173 92.28 73.76 -43.76
N GLY A 1174 91.18 73.48 -44.48
CA GLY A 1174 91.19 72.63 -45.66
C GLY A 1174 90.03 71.63 -45.69
N THR A 1175 90.14 70.68 -46.60
CA THR A 1175 89.12 69.65 -46.84
C THR A 1175 89.39 68.39 -46.02
N TYR A 1176 88.39 67.95 -45.28
CA TYR A 1176 88.33 66.69 -44.53
C TYR A 1176 87.34 65.75 -45.19
N PHE A 1177 87.59 64.45 -45.08
CA PHE A 1177 86.73 63.40 -45.63
C PHE A 1177 85.99 62.69 -44.50
N TYR A 1178 84.70 62.41 -44.67
CA TYR A 1178 83.92 61.65 -43.70
C TYR A 1178 83.43 60.33 -44.27
N ILE A 1179 83.26 59.36 -43.38
CA ILE A 1179 82.47 58.15 -43.58
C ILE A 1179 81.41 58.15 -42.46
N ILE A 1180 80.14 58.20 -42.84
CA ILE A 1180 79.00 58.14 -41.93
C ILE A 1180 78.26 56.83 -42.18
N LYS A 1181 78.04 56.05 -41.13
CA LYS A 1181 77.09 54.95 -41.08
C LYS A 1181 75.99 55.29 -40.10
N ALA A 1182 74.74 55.32 -40.54
CA ALA A 1182 73.61 55.60 -39.66
C ALA A 1182 72.45 54.67 -39.97
N THR A 1183 71.61 54.41 -38.96
CA THR A 1183 70.40 53.60 -39.11
C THR A 1183 69.21 54.39 -38.59
N GLY A 1184 68.20 54.58 -39.45
CA GLY A 1184 66.91 55.16 -39.10
C GLY A 1184 66.09 54.26 -38.19
N LYS A 1185 65.16 54.84 -37.43
CA LYS A 1185 64.14 54.08 -36.68
C LYS A 1185 63.16 53.31 -37.58
N ASP A 1186 63.08 53.70 -38.85
CA ASP A 1186 62.40 53.01 -39.93
C ASP A 1186 63.22 51.88 -40.57
N GLY A 1187 64.43 51.61 -40.05
CA GLY A 1187 65.36 50.62 -40.60
C GLY A 1187 66.11 51.07 -41.85
N GLN A 1188 65.96 52.33 -42.27
CA GLN A 1188 66.72 52.87 -43.40
C GLN A 1188 68.20 53.02 -43.01
N GLU A 1189 69.07 52.28 -43.67
CA GLU A 1189 70.52 52.43 -43.52
C GLU A 1189 71.05 53.57 -44.42
N TYR A 1190 72.07 54.26 -43.90
CA TYR A 1190 72.85 55.28 -44.60
C TYR A 1190 74.34 54.91 -44.50
N ASP A 1191 75.02 54.63 -45.62
CA ASP A 1191 76.49 54.57 -45.71
C ASP A 1191 76.94 55.70 -46.65
N LEU A 1192 77.24 56.85 -46.07
CA LEU A 1192 77.48 58.10 -46.77
C LEU A 1192 78.95 58.51 -46.65
N LYS A 1193 79.56 58.79 -47.80
CA LYS A 1193 80.97 59.20 -47.91
C LYS A 1193 81.03 60.50 -48.67
N GLY A 1194 81.86 61.42 -48.18
CA GLY A 1194 81.96 62.74 -48.77
C GLY A 1194 83.04 63.56 -48.08
N ASN A 1195 82.98 64.87 -48.28
CA ASN A 1195 83.94 65.81 -47.73
C ASN A 1195 83.25 67.01 -47.09
N VAL A 1196 83.93 67.61 -46.12
CA VAL A 1196 83.55 68.87 -45.47
C VAL A 1196 84.76 69.80 -45.48
N SER A 1197 84.55 71.07 -45.81
CA SER A 1197 85.59 72.10 -45.75
C SER A 1197 85.55 72.82 -44.40
N LEU A 1198 86.72 72.95 -43.79
CA LEU A 1198 86.96 73.70 -42.55
C LEU A 1198 87.74 74.97 -42.91
N PHE A 1199 87.17 76.14 -42.58
CA PHE A 1199 87.84 77.45 -42.62
C PHE A 1199 87.85 78.08 -41.22
N ARG A 1200 88.77 78.98 -40.91
CA ARG A 1200 88.79 79.74 -39.65
C ARG A 1200 88.95 81.24 -39.88
#